data_AF-C6E1I5-F1
#
_entry.id   AF-C6E1I5-F1
#
_cell.length_a   1.000
_cell.length_b   1.000
_cell.length_c   1.000
_cell.angle_alpha   90.00
_cell.angle_beta   90.00
_cell.angle_gamma   90.00
#
_symmetry.space_group_name_H-M   'P 1'
#
loop_
_entity.id
_entity.type
_entity.pdbx_description
1 polymer ?
#
loop_
_entity_poly.entity_id
_entity_poly.type
_entity_poly.pdbx_seq_one_letter_code
_entity_poly.pdbx_strand_id
1 'polypeptide(L)'
;MAKTTKPLGITEVVLRDAHQSLFATRLRLDDMLPIAAKLDQVGYWSIEMWGGATFDSCIRFLGEDPWERLRELKKAMPNTPQQMLFRGQNILGYRHYADDVVEKFVERSAVNGIDVFRVFDAMNDPRNLDTAIKAVIKQGKHAQGTLSYTVSPVDTIPKWVALAKRIEDMGAHSLCIKDMAGLMAPYAAYDLVKALKKGISIPIHMQCHATTGMSTAAYVKAIEAGVENVDTSISSMSMTYGHSPTETLAAIFADTDQATGLDTVLLQEIADYFTVVRKKYAKFEGSLKGVDARIITAQVPGGMLTNMESQLKEQNAGHKMDLVLAEIPKVRKDLGMIPLVTPTSQIVGTQAVINVLTGERYKSMTKETAAVLKGEYGATSAPVDKELQLKVLAGADPITCRPADLLAAEMDKLTEELRGLSKEKHLKFGDHEVEDVLTYALFQQVGLKFLEHRDNPGMFEPVPTAEDAAPKKAAAPEISGGDTYTVTGGGQTFVVQVAKATGAAAAAAAAASAVGGGAPAQAPAVTAGKTIVSPLAGNVWKIECEPGQQVQEGDLLLILEAMKMENEIFADRDGVVSAIHIEEGTAVDIGAALVTIVGEGDAAACACAPAATAAAAGAVEGGVLAPLAGNVWKIEVNEGQAVQEGDLLLILEAMKMENEIFAEKDGVIGRIAIQEGNAVDIGQLLLTVE
;
A
#
# COMPACT_ATOMS: atom_id res chain seq x y z
N MET A 1 -31.33 -36.66 -28.90
CA MET A 1 -31.25 -35.19 -28.96
C MET A 1 -29.79 -34.83 -28.72
N ALA A 2 -29.12 -34.19 -29.68
CA ALA A 2 -27.76 -33.69 -29.43
C ALA A 2 -27.87 -32.67 -28.30
N LYS A 3 -27.17 -32.88 -27.18
CA LYS A 3 -27.02 -31.85 -26.17
C LYS A 3 -26.30 -30.70 -26.87
N THR A 4 -26.99 -29.59 -27.11
CA THR A 4 -26.34 -28.32 -27.45
C THR A 4 -25.57 -27.87 -26.21
N THR A 5 -24.33 -28.32 -26.05
CA THR A 5 -23.45 -27.86 -24.99
C THR A 5 -22.87 -26.51 -25.39
N LYS A 6 -23.01 -25.50 -24.52
CA LYS A 6 -22.36 -24.21 -24.71
C LYS A 6 -20.85 -24.40 -24.50
N PRO A 7 -19.99 -23.80 -25.35
CA PRO A 7 -18.55 -23.73 -25.09
C PRO A 7 -18.25 -23.18 -23.70
N LEU A 8 -17.18 -23.66 -23.07
CA LEU A 8 -16.65 -23.05 -21.86
C LEU A 8 -16.22 -21.61 -22.17
N GLY A 9 -16.80 -20.63 -21.47
CA GLY A 9 -16.38 -19.25 -21.63
C GLY A 9 -15.14 -18.94 -20.80
N ILE A 10 -14.23 -18.15 -21.38
CA ILE A 10 -12.99 -17.73 -20.75
C ILE A 10 -13.04 -16.24 -20.48
N THR A 11 -12.75 -15.85 -19.24
CA THR A 11 -12.39 -14.46 -18.91
C THR A 11 -10.89 -14.34 -18.85
N GLU A 12 -10.33 -13.54 -19.76
CA GLU A 12 -8.89 -13.30 -19.82
C GLU A 12 -8.51 -12.16 -18.87
N VAL A 13 -7.55 -12.39 -17.96
CA VAL A 13 -7.20 -11.43 -16.90
C VAL A 13 -5.83 -10.78 -17.09
N VAL A 14 -5.18 -10.97 -18.25
CA VAL A 14 -3.84 -10.45 -18.54
C VAL A 14 -3.70 -8.93 -18.34
N LEU A 15 -4.77 -8.16 -18.57
CA LEU A 15 -4.78 -6.70 -18.45
C LEU A 15 -5.13 -6.18 -17.04
N ARG A 16 -5.46 -7.06 -16.08
CA ARG A 16 -5.80 -6.68 -14.69
C ARG A 16 -5.15 -7.60 -13.66
N ASP A 17 -5.75 -8.76 -13.38
CA ASP A 17 -5.34 -9.59 -12.24
C ASP A 17 -3.96 -10.23 -12.43
N ALA A 18 -3.58 -10.53 -13.67
CA ALA A 18 -2.30 -11.16 -13.97
C ALA A 18 -1.12 -10.27 -13.55
N HIS A 19 -1.04 -9.05 -14.08
CA HIS A 19 0.05 -8.13 -13.73
C HIS A 19 -0.10 -7.53 -12.33
N GLN A 20 -1.32 -7.45 -11.79
CA GLN A 20 -1.53 -7.15 -10.36
C GLN A 20 -0.83 -8.19 -9.47
N SER A 21 -0.90 -9.47 -9.85
CA SER A 21 -0.29 -10.57 -9.11
C SER A 21 1.21 -10.73 -9.38
N LEU A 22 1.64 -10.51 -10.62
CA LEU A 22 3.01 -10.78 -11.05
C LEU A 22 3.96 -9.60 -10.83
N PHE A 23 3.55 -8.38 -11.18
CA PHE A 23 4.43 -7.19 -11.28
C PHE A 23 3.89 -5.99 -10.48
N ALA A 24 3.24 -6.25 -9.35
CA ALA A 24 2.69 -5.21 -8.47
C ALA A 24 1.81 -4.17 -9.20
N THR A 25 1.04 -4.61 -10.20
CA THR A 25 0.10 -3.78 -10.96
C THR A 25 0.76 -2.70 -11.83
N ARG A 26 2.01 -2.92 -12.29
CA ARG A 26 2.78 -1.91 -13.03
C ARG A 26 2.61 -1.93 -14.55
N LEU A 27 1.82 -2.84 -15.12
CA LEU A 27 1.61 -2.86 -16.57
C LEU A 27 1.00 -1.54 -17.04
N ARG A 28 1.66 -0.91 -18.04
CA ARG A 28 1.31 0.41 -18.56
C ARG A 28 0.45 0.34 -19.81
N LEU A 29 -0.37 1.36 -20.05
CA LEU A 29 -1.25 1.44 -21.20
C LEU A 29 -0.49 1.28 -22.54
N ASP A 30 0.72 1.83 -22.63
CA ASP A 30 1.61 1.73 -23.80
C ASP A 30 1.98 0.29 -24.19
N ASP A 31 2.00 -0.63 -23.22
CA ASP A 31 2.23 -2.06 -23.47
C ASP A 31 0.92 -2.85 -23.66
N MET A 32 -0.23 -2.28 -23.27
CA MET A 32 -1.54 -2.90 -23.45
C MET A 32 -2.11 -2.64 -24.85
N LEU A 33 -2.01 -1.40 -25.34
CA LEU A 33 -2.62 -0.99 -26.61
C LEU A 33 -2.13 -1.76 -27.85
N PRO A 34 -0.82 -2.05 -28.02
CA PRO A 34 -0.34 -2.72 -29.23
C PRO A 34 -0.91 -4.13 -29.44
N ILE A 35 -1.33 -4.80 -28.35
CA ILE A 35 -1.87 -6.17 -28.40
C ILE A 35 -3.40 -6.22 -28.29
N ALA A 36 -4.04 -5.11 -27.93
CA ALA A 36 -5.48 -5.01 -27.69
C ALA A 36 -6.33 -5.57 -28.84
N ALA A 37 -6.04 -5.21 -30.09
CA ALA A 37 -6.81 -5.68 -31.24
C ALA A 37 -6.76 -7.21 -31.44
N LYS A 38 -5.66 -7.87 -31.04
CA LYS A 38 -5.56 -9.34 -31.08
C LYS A 38 -6.34 -9.98 -29.94
N LEU A 39 -6.23 -9.43 -28.73
CA LEU A 39 -7.04 -9.87 -27.58
C LEU A 39 -8.54 -9.82 -27.91
N ASP A 40 -8.99 -8.77 -28.61
CA ASP A 40 -10.38 -8.59 -29.02
C ASP A 40 -10.88 -9.59 -30.07
N GLN A 41 -9.97 -10.23 -30.82
CA GLN A 41 -10.31 -11.21 -31.86
C GLN A 41 -10.45 -12.64 -31.34
N VAL A 42 -9.97 -12.94 -30.13
CA VAL A 42 -9.89 -14.31 -29.60
C VAL A 42 -11.28 -14.93 -29.39
N GLY A 43 -12.28 -14.13 -29.02
CA GLY A 43 -13.61 -14.61 -28.66
C GLY A 43 -13.76 -14.96 -27.18
N TYR A 44 -13.06 -14.25 -26.29
CA TYR A 44 -13.25 -14.36 -24.84
C TYR A 44 -14.69 -14.02 -24.43
N TRP A 45 -15.16 -14.61 -23.32
CA TRP A 45 -16.42 -14.20 -22.70
C TRP A 45 -16.34 -12.76 -22.17
N SER A 46 -15.20 -12.41 -21.56
CA SER A 46 -14.84 -11.03 -21.23
C SER A 46 -13.32 -10.89 -21.10
N ILE A 47 -12.82 -9.65 -21.13
CA ILE A 47 -11.45 -9.35 -20.69
C ILE A 47 -11.55 -8.51 -19.42
N GLU A 48 -10.91 -8.97 -18.36
CA GLU A 48 -10.80 -8.19 -17.14
C GLU A 48 -9.61 -7.22 -17.25
N MET A 49 -9.93 -5.93 -17.29
CA MET A 49 -8.98 -4.86 -17.64
C MET A 49 -9.00 -3.67 -16.68
N TRP A 50 -9.88 -3.68 -15.67
CA TRP A 50 -10.06 -2.55 -14.76
C TRP A 50 -10.48 -2.93 -13.34
N GLY A 51 -10.45 -1.96 -12.44
CA GLY A 51 -10.74 -2.17 -11.03
C GLY A 51 -9.60 -2.90 -10.30
N GLY A 52 -9.89 -3.45 -9.12
CA GLY A 52 -8.85 -3.95 -8.23
C GLY A 52 -7.84 -2.84 -7.90
N ALA A 53 -6.54 -3.16 -7.95
CA ALA A 53 -5.47 -2.21 -7.67
C ALA A 53 -5.08 -1.32 -8.86
N THR A 54 -5.65 -1.55 -10.05
CA THR A 54 -5.22 -0.83 -11.26
C THR A 54 -5.45 0.67 -11.16
N PHE A 55 -6.57 1.09 -10.57
CA PHE A 55 -6.93 2.49 -10.41
C PHE A 55 -5.92 3.24 -9.53
N ASP A 56 -5.65 2.74 -8.31
CA ASP A 56 -4.62 3.30 -7.41
C ASP A 56 -3.23 3.28 -8.06
N SER A 57 -2.88 2.19 -8.76
CA SER A 57 -1.56 2.09 -9.42
C SER A 57 -1.37 3.16 -10.51
N CYS A 58 -2.40 3.43 -11.30
CA CYS A 58 -2.39 4.46 -12.35
C CYS A 58 -2.02 5.83 -11.77
N ILE A 59 -2.75 6.25 -10.73
CA ILE A 59 -2.60 7.59 -10.14
C ILE A 59 -1.41 7.71 -9.19
N ARG A 60 -1.00 6.61 -8.55
CA ARG A 60 0.09 6.63 -7.55
C ARG A 60 1.47 6.48 -8.18
N PHE A 61 1.58 5.61 -9.18
CA PHE A 61 2.88 5.13 -9.65
C PHE A 61 3.11 5.39 -11.12
N LEU A 62 2.08 5.23 -11.96
CA LEU A 62 2.27 5.28 -13.42
C LEU A 62 2.14 6.68 -13.99
N GLY A 63 1.41 7.57 -13.32
CA GLY A 63 1.05 8.88 -13.87
C GLY A 63 0.08 8.75 -15.04
N GLU A 64 -0.78 7.74 -15.00
CA GLU A 64 -1.79 7.48 -16.04
C GLU A 64 -3.17 7.81 -15.47
N ASP A 65 -4.04 8.43 -16.26
CA ASP A 65 -5.43 8.59 -15.85
C ASP A 65 -6.15 7.25 -16.03
N PRO A 66 -6.69 6.65 -14.94
CA PRO A 66 -7.34 5.35 -15.04
C PRO A 66 -8.59 5.42 -15.94
N TRP A 67 -9.31 6.54 -15.98
CA TRP A 67 -10.50 6.71 -16.82
C TRP A 67 -10.13 6.81 -18.30
N GLU A 68 -9.03 7.48 -18.63
CA GLU A 68 -8.49 7.51 -19.99
C GLU A 68 -8.03 6.11 -20.43
N ARG A 69 -7.32 5.39 -19.56
CA ARG A 69 -6.94 3.99 -19.79
C ARG A 69 -8.16 3.13 -20.14
N LEU A 70 -9.26 3.28 -19.40
CA LEU A 70 -10.51 2.58 -19.69
C LEU A 70 -11.04 2.92 -21.09
N ARG A 71 -11.14 4.21 -21.43
CA ARG A 71 -11.64 4.66 -22.73
C ARG A 71 -10.79 4.18 -23.90
N GLU A 72 -9.47 4.30 -23.81
CA GLU A 72 -8.57 3.89 -24.89
C GLU A 72 -8.57 2.38 -25.11
N LEU A 73 -8.61 1.59 -24.03
CA LEU A 73 -8.76 0.13 -24.16
C LEU A 73 -10.13 -0.28 -24.69
N LYS A 74 -11.23 0.40 -24.30
CA LYS A 74 -12.56 0.11 -24.86
C LYS A 74 -12.62 0.43 -26.35
N LYS A 75 -12.00 1.52 -26.77
CA LYS A 75 -11.86 1.91 -28.17
C LYS A 75 -11.03 0.91 -28.96
N ALA A 76 -9.95 0.37 -28.37
CA ALA A 76 -9.08 -0.61 -29.02
C ALA A 76 -9.68 -2.04 -29.04
N MET A 77 -10.61 -2.36 -28.13
CA MET A 77 -11.28 -3.66 -28.01
C MET A 77 -12.82 -3.50 -27.99
N PRO A 78 -13.44 -3.15 -29.12
CA PRO A 78 -14.88 -2.87 -29.16
C PRO A 78 -15.77 -4.11 -29.07
N ASN A 79 -15.27 -5.30 -29.41
CA ASN A 79 -16.10 -6.51 -29.58
C ASN A 79 -16.25 -7.33 -28.29
N THR A 80 -15.20 -7.34 -27.46
CA THR A 80 -15.14 -8.15 -26.24
C THR A 80 -15.70 -7.36 -25.05
N PRO A 81 -16.61 -7.94 -24.24
CA PRO A 81 -17.09 -7.30 -23.03
C PRO A 81 -15.96 -6.99 -22.05
N GLN A 82 -15.92 -5.76 -21.53
CA GLN A 82 -14.90 -5.37 -20.55
C GLN A 82 -15.36 -5.57 -19.12
N GLN A 83 -14.58 -6.34 -18.36
CA GLN A 83 -14.85 -6.66 -16.97
C GLN A 83 -13.98 -5.82 -16.02
N MET A 84 -14.57 -5.44 -14.90
CA MET A 84 -13.85 -4.93 -13.75
C MET A 84 -14.11 -5.71 -12.47
N LEU A 85 -13.12 -5.71 -11.56
CA LEU A 85 -13.30 -6.11 -10.18
C LEU A 85 -13.76 -4.92 -9.34
N PHE A 86 -14.92 -5.04 -8.69
CA PHE A 86 -15.59 -3.96 -7.98
C PHE A 86 -15.96 -4.39 -6.54
N ARG A 87 -15.45 -3.70 -5.52
CA ARG A 87 -15.72 -4.06 -4.12
C ARG A 87 -16.97 -3.34 -3.61
N GLY A 88 -18.15 -3.91 -3.85
CA GLY A 88 -19.45 -3.51 -3.27
C GLY A 88 -19.53 -2.04 -2.81
N GLN A 89 -19.63 -1.85 -1.50
CA GLN A 89 -19.76 -0.54 -0.85
C GLN A 89 -18.46 0.26 -0.72
N ASN A 90 -17.31 -0.38 -0.96
CA ASN A 90 -15.98 0.25 -0.87
C ASN A 90 -15.43 0.69 -2.22
N ILE A 91 -16.10 0.35 -3.33
CA ILE A 91 -15.67 0.64 -4.69
C ILE A 91 -14.24 0.12 -4.94
N LEU A 92 -13.26 1.03 -4.96
CA LEU A 92 -11.82 0.75 -5.11
C LEU A 92 -11.00 1.33 -3.94
N GLY A 93 -11.62 2.08 -3.02
CA GLY A 93 -10.96 2.70 -1.86
C GLY A 93 -11.20 1.95 -0.56
N TYR A 94 -10.67 2.42 0.56
CA TYR A 94 -10.49 1.60 1.77
C TYR A 94 -11.59 1.70 2.85
N ARG A 95 -12.54 2.62 2.70
CA ARG A 95 -13.71 2.78 3.59
C ARG A 95 -15.02 2.43 2.88
N HIS A 96 -16.13 2.40 3.61
CA HIS A 96 -17.45 2.40 3.00
C HIS A 96 -17.78 3.81 2.47
N TYR A 97 -18.43 3.87 1.32
CA TYR A 97 -18.92 5.10 0.72
C TYR A 97 -20.44 5.15 0.78
N ALA A 98 -21.02 6.34 0.82
CA ALA A 98 -22.45 6.52 0.65
C ALA A 98 -22.95 6.00 -0.71
N ASP A 99 -24.23 5.65 -0.77
CA ASP A 99 -24.81 4.99 -1.94
C ASP A 99 -24.74 5.85 -3.21
N ASP A 100 -24.83 7.17 -3.09
CA ASP A 100 -24.73 8.11 -4.22
C ASP A 100 -23.35 8.08 -4.89
N VAL A 101 -22.28 7.90 -4.10
CA VAL A 101 -20.91 7.72 -4.63
C VAL A 101 -20.79 6.39 -5.37
N VAL A 102 -21.34 5.31 -4.80
CA VAL A 102 -21.35 3.98 -5.44
C VAL A 102 -22.12 4.02 -6.77
N GLU A 103 -23.33 4.58 -6.76
CA GLU A 103 -24.16 4.73 -7.96
C GLU A 103 -23.45 5.57 -9.03
N LYS A 104 -22.86 6.71 -8.63
CA LYS A 104 -22.17 7.59 -9.56
C LYS A 104 -20.93 6.94 -10.16
N PHE A 105 -20.15 6.22 -9.36
CA PHE A 105 -18.99 5.50 -9.86
C PHE A 105 -19.38 4.41 -10.87
N VAL A 106 -20.43 3.64 -10.59
CA VAL A 106 -20.94 2.62 -11.50
C VAL A 106 -21.44 3.25 -12.80
N GLU A 107 -22.19 4.36 -12.72
CA GLU A 107 -22.62 5.12 -13.89
C GLU A 107 -21.42 5.54 -14.75
N ARG A 108 -20.41 6.20 -14.17
CA ARG A 108 -19.24 6.64 -14.92
C ARG A 108 -18.43 5.48 -15.50
N SER A 109 -18.30 4.38 -14.77
CA SER A 109 -17.61 3.18 -15.26
C SER A 109 -18.34 2.56 -16.46
N ALA A 110 -19.67 2.48 -16.40
CA ALA A 110 -20.50 1.95 -17.48
C ALA A 110 -20.46 2.84 -18.73
N VAL A 111 -20.52 4.16 -18.55
CA VAL A 111 -20.42 5.16 -19.63
C VAL A 111 -19.06 5.07 -20.34
N ASN A 112 -17.97 4.87 -19.59
CA ASN A 112 -16.61 4.84 -20.14
C ASN A 112 -16.22 3.50 -20.77
N GLY A 113 -17.00 2.43 -20.56
CA GLY A 113 -16.82 1.18 -21.31
C GLY A 113 -16.84 -0.12 -20.53
N ILE A 114 -17.08 -0.11 -19.22
CA ILE A 114 -17.24 -1.35 -18.46
C ILE A 114 -18.59 -1.99 -18.80
N ASP A 115 -18.55 -3.28 -19.12
CA ASP A 115 -19.71 -4.09 -19.48
C ASP A 115 -20.07 -5.10 -18.39
N VAL A 116 -19.08 -5.61 -17.66
CA VAL A 116 -19.24 -6.60 -16.60
C VAL A 116 -18.65 -6.08 -15.29
N PHE A 117 -19.46 -6.04 -14.25
CA PHE A 117 -19.03 -5.66 -12.91
C PHE A 117 -19.03 -6.89 -12.01
N ARG A 118 -17.84 -7.36 -11.64
CA ARG A 118 -17.68 -8.40 -10.62
C ARG A 118 -17.73 -7.76 -9.24
N VAL A 119 -18.91 -7.77 -8.64
CA VAL A 119 -19.23 -7.17 -7.35
C VAL A 119 -18.93 -8.17 -6.23
N PHE A 120 -17.96 -7.86 -5.37
CA PHE A 120 -17.61 -8.67 -4.20
C PHE A 120 -17.58 -7.83 -2.92
N ASP A 121 -17.63 -8.51 -1.77
CA ASP A 121 -17.49 -7.92 -0.45
C ASP A 121 -16.42 -8.68 0.34
N ALA A 122 -15.56 -7.95 1.07
CA ALA A 122 -14.42 -8.56 1.75
C ALA A 122 -14.82 -9.40 2.98
N MET A 123 -16.03 -9.16 3.52
CA MET A 123 -16.60 -9.86 4.66
C MET A 123 -17.55 -11.00 4.23
N ASN A 124 -17.88 -11.10 2.95
CA ASN A 124 -19.03 -11.84 2.42
C ASN A 124 -20.38 -11.42 3.04
N ASP A 125 -20.52 -10.15 3.44
CA ASP A 125 -21.80 -9.58 3.82
C ASP A 125 -22.58 -9.16 2.56
N PRO A 126 -23.64 -9.89 2.17
CA PRO A 126 -24.38 -9.57 0.95
C PRO A 126 -25.05 -8.19 1.01
N ARG A 127 -25.28 -7.61 2.19
CA ARG A 127 -25.86 -6.25 2.30
C ARG A 127 -24.96 -5.21 1.63
N ASN A 128 -23.65 -5.41 1.66
CA ASN A 128 -22.67 -4.52 1.02
C ASN A 128 -22.63 -4.68 -0.51
N LEU A 129 -23.31 -5.67 -1.09
CA LEU A 129 -23.41 -5.88 -2.54
C LEU A 129 -24.63 -5.19 -3.15
N ASP A 130 -25.64 -4.88 -2.34
CA ASP A 130 -27.00 -4.53 -2.81
C ASP A 130 -27.03 -3.27 -3.68
N THR A 131 -26.50 -2.14 -3.19
CA THR A 131 -26.43 -0.88 -3.96
C THR A 131 -25.67 -1.08 -5.26
N ALA A 132 -24.51 -1.73 -5.19
CA ALA A 132 -23.64 -1.96 -6.34
C ALA A 132 -24.33 -2.79 -7.43
N ILE A 133 -24.94 -3.92 -7.07
CA ILE A 133 -25.65 -4.78 -8.01
C ILE A 133 -26.81 -4.02 -8.67
N LYS A 134 -27.62 -3.30 -7.88
CA LYS A 134 -28.74 -2.51 -8.39
C LYS A 134 -28.27 -1.38 -9.31
N ALA A 135 -27.19 -0.68 -8.95
CA ALA A 135 -26.61 0.36 -9.78
C ALA A 135 -26.15 -0.18 -11.13
N VAL A 136 -25.50 -1.36 -11.16
CA VAL A 136 -25.04 -1.98 -12.40
C VAL A 136 -26.20 -2.37 -13.30
N ILE A 137 -27.25 -2.96 -12.72
CA ILE A 137 -28.48 -3.32 -13.45
C ILE A 137 -29.17 -2.06 -14.00
N LYS A 138 -29.24 -0.98 -13.21
CA LYS A 138 -29.80 0.32 -13.62
C LYS A 138 -29.06 0.90 -14.84
N GLN A 139 -27.77 0.66 -14.98
CA GLN A 139 -26.97 1.06 -16.15
C GLN A 139 -27.07 0.08 -17.34
N GLY A 140 -27.88 -0.97 -17.24
CA GLY A 140 -28.05 -1.98 -18.30
C GLY A 140 -26.80 -2.85 -18.52
N LYS A 141 -25.94 -2.99 -17.51
CA LYS A 141 -24.69 -3.75 -17.57
C LYS A 141 -24.79 -5.08 -16.83
N HIS A 142 -23.82 -5.97 -17.02
CA HIS A 142 -23.80 -7.29 -16.40
C HIS A 142 -23.30 -7.23 -14.95
N ALA A 143 -24.22 -7.24 -14.00
CA ALA A 143 -23.91 -7.47 -12.58
C ALA A 143 -23.53 -8.94 -12.31
N GLN A 144 -22.29 -9.19 -11.89
CA GLN A 144 -21.82 -10.49 -11.43
C GLN A 144 -21.57 -10.43 -9.92
N GLY A 145 -22.43 -11.03 -9.11
CA GLY A 145 -22.23 -11.10 -7.67
C GLY A 145 -21.23 -12.18 -7.29
N THR A 146 -20.53 -12.03 -6.17
CA THR A 146 -19.33 -12.83 -5.89
C THR A 146 -19.33 -13.45 -4.50
N LEU A 147 -18.90 -14.71 -4.41
CA LEU A 147 -18.51 -15.37 -3.17
C LEU A 147 -16.98 -15.26 -3.02
N SER A 148 -16.49 -14.55 -2.00
CA SER A 148 -15.07 -14.59 -1.64
C SER A 148 -14.77 -15.91 -0.93
N TYR A 149 -14.30 -16.90 -1.69
CA TYR A 149 -14.11 -18.26 -1.19
C TYR A 149 -13.04 -18.31 -0.10
N THR A 150 -13.33 -19.05 0.96
CA THR A 150 -12.38 -19.28 2.04
C THR A 150 -12.68 -20.60 2.74
N VAL A 151 -11.68 -21.15 3.43
CA VAL A 151 -11.80 -22.42 4.16
C VAL A 151 -11.90 -22.11 5.64
N SER A 152 -13.07 -22.33 6.23
CA SER A 152 -13.27 -22.19 7.68
C SER A 152 -14.30 -23.18 8.20
N PRO A 153 -14.35 -23.42 9.53
CA PRO A 153 -15.38 -24.27 10.14
C PRO A 153 -16.82 -23.79 9.94
N VAL A 154 -17.02 -22.50 9.61
CA VAL A 154 -18.35 -21.90 9.45
C VAL A 154 -18.79 -21.77 7.99
N ASP A 155 -17.86 -21.89 7.05
CA ASP A 155 -18.10 -21.70 5.61
C ASP A 155 -18.45 -23.02 4.92
N THR A 156 -19.66 -23.48 5.19
CA THR A 156 -20.21 -24.75 4.71
C THR A 156 -20.94 -24.60 3.36
N ILE A 157 -21.09 -25.70 2.62
CA ILE A 157 -21.86 -25.73 1.35
C ILE A 157 -23.26 -25.11 1.51
N PRO A 158 -24.08 -25.45 2.55
CA PRO A 158 -25.37 -24.80 2.74
C PRO A 158 -25.28 -23.28 2.92
N LYS A 159 -24.26 -22.79 3.64
CA LYS A 159 -24.03 -21.34 3.80
C LYS A 159 -23.68 -20.67 2.47
N TRP A 160 -22.82 -21.29 1.67
CA TRP A 160 -22.46 -20.79 0.34
C TRP A 160 -23.67 -20.74 -0.60
N VAL A 161 -24.51 -21.78 -0.61
CA VAL A 161 -25.74 -21.81 -1.40
C VAL A 161 -26.73 -20.74 -0.93
N ALA A 162 -26.89 -20.54 0.39
CA ALA A 162 -27.76 -19.49 0.91
C ALA A 162 -27.27 -18.08 0.52
N LEU A 163 -25.96 -17.83 0.59
CA LEU A 163 -25.38 -16.56 0.16
C LEU A 163 -25.56 -16.35 -1.35
N ALA A 164 -25.30 -17.37 -2.16
CA ALA A 164 -25.52 -17.33 -3.60
C ALA A 164 -26.98 -17.04 -3.95
N LYS A 165 -27.93 -17.63 -3.20
CA LYS A 165 -29.35 -17.38 -3.41
C LYS A 165 -29.73 -15.92 -3.11
N ARG A 166 -29.19 -15.34 -2.03
CA ARG A 166 -29.38 -13.91 -1.73
C ARG A 166 -28.83 -13.00 -2.83
N ILE A 167 -27.68 -13.35 -3.41
CA ILE A 167 -27.08 -12.62 -4.53
C ILE A 167 -27.95 -12.73 -5.79
N GLU A 168 -28.49 -13.91 -6.08
CA GLU A 168 -29.44 -14.10 -7.19
C GLU A 168 -30.72 -13.29 -6.97
N ASP A 169 -31.27 -13.28 -5.75
CA ASP A 169 -32.50 -12.55 -5.41
C ASP A 169 -32.31 -11.01 -5.53
N MET A 170 -31.07 -10.50 -5.49
CA MET A 170 -30.74 -9.10 -5.80
C MET A 170 -30.80 -8.77 -7.30
N GLY A 171 -30.94 -9.78 -8.16
CA GLY A 171 -30.98 -9.63 -9.61
C GLY A 171 -29.62 -9.78 -10.31
N ALA A 172 -28.60 -10.32 -9.64
CA ALA A 172 -27.32 -10.60 -10.28
C ALA A 172 -27.50 -11.51 -11.51
N HIS A 173 -26.81 -11.21 -12.61
CA HIS A 173 -26.91 -11.95 -13.86
C HIS A 173 -26.04 -13.20 -13.89
N SER A 174 -24.95 -13.23 -13.11
CA SER A 174 -24.16 -14.43 -12.84
C SER A 174 -23.50 -14.38 -11.46
N LEU A 175 -23.05 -15.55 -10.98
CA LEU A 175 -22.34 -15.70 -9.71
C LEU A 175 -20.86 -16.03 -9.97
N CYS A 176 -19.93 -15.35 -9.32
CA CYS A 176 -18.51 -15.71 -9.31
C CYS A 176 -18.12 -16.39 -7.99
N ILE A 177 -17.43 -17.52 -8.06
CA ILE A 177 -16.66 -18.07 -6.94
C ILE A 177 -15.24 -17.51 -7.05
N LYS A 178 -14.88 -16.61 -6.15
CA LYS A 178 -13.59 -15.92 -6.14
C LYS A 178 -12.65 -16.53 -5.12
N ASP A 179 -11.76 -17.42 -5.56
CA ASP A 179 -10.69 -18.00 -4.76
C ASP A 179 -9.39 -17.18 -4.92
N MET A 180 -9.32 -16.09 -4.16
CA MET A 180 -8.21 -15.12 -4.19
C MET A 180 -6.87 -15.67 -3.71
N ALA A 181 -6.87 -16.78 -2.95
CA ALA A 181 -5.65 -17.36 -2.39
C ALA A 181 -5.24 -18.67 -3.08
N GLY A 182 -6.08 -19.24 -3.94
CA GLY A 182 -5.83 -20.54 -4.58
C GLY A 182 -6.04 -21.71 -3.61
N LEU A 183 -6.99 -21.60 -2.67
CA LEU A 183 -7.27 -22.61 -1.65
C LEU A 183 -8.26 -23.69 -2.10
N MET A 184 -8.92 -23.50 -3.25
CA MET A 184 -9.96 -24.40 -3.72
C MET A 184 -9.38 -25.76 -4.08
N ALA A 185 -9.61 -26.74 -3.22
CA ALA A 185 -9.30 -28.13 -3.52
C ALA A 185 -10.22 -28.64 -4.66
N PRO A 186 -9.73 -29.50 -5.57
CA PRO A 186 -10.51 -29.89 -6.74
C PRO A 186 -11.86 -30.54 -6.43
N TYR A 187 -11.92 -31.45 -5.46
CA TYR A 187 -13.19 -32.07 -5.07
C TYR A 187 -14.12 -31.11 -4.32
N ALA A 188 -13.58 -30.15 -3.58
CA ALA A 188 -14.39 -29.08 -2.99
C ALA A 188 -15.04 -28.20 -4.07
N ALA A 189 -14.30 -27.90 -5.15
CA ALA A 189 -14.85 -27.20 -6.31
C ALA A 189 -16.01 -27.97 -6.94
N TYR A 190 -15.84 -29.29 -7.14
CA TYR A 190 -16.89 -30.15 -7.68
C TYR A 190 -18.16 -30.10 -6.84
N ASP A 191 -18.03 -30.32 -5.53
CA ASP A 191 -19.17 -30.41 -4.61
C ASP A 191 -19.87 -29.06 -4.46
N LEU A 192 -19.11 -27.97 -4.34
CA LEU A 192 -19.66 -26.62 -4.24
C LEU A 192 -20.41 -26.24 -5.52
N VAL A 193 -19.82 -26.43 -6.71
CA VAL A 193 -20.48 -26.11 -7.98
C VAL A 193 -21.73 -26.97 -8.17
N LYS A 194 -21.69 -28.27 -7.86
CA LYS A 194 -22.89 -29.13 -7.92
C LYS A 194 -24.00 -28.64 -7.01
N ALA A 195 -23.66 -28.18 -5.80
CA ALA A 195 -24.65 -27.64 -4.87
C ALA A 195 -25.21 -26.29 -5.36
N LEU A 196 -24.37 -25.40 -5.87
CA LEU A 196 -24.80 -24.12 -6.43
C LEU A 196 -25.71 -24.30 -7.66
N LYS A 197 -25.35 -25.18 -8.60
CA LYS A 197 -26.20 -25.49 -9.77
C LYS A 197 -27.58 -26.04 -9.41
N LYS A 198 -27.76 -26.58 -8.20
CA LYS A 198 -29.08 -26.98 -7.67
C LYS A 198 -29.80 -25.84 -6.93
N GLY A 199 -29.05 -24.91 -6.35
CA GLY A 199 -29.57 -23.85 -5.48
C GLY A 199 -29.90 -22.55 -6.19
N ILE A 200 -29.26 -22.26 -7.32
CA ILE A 200 -29.45 -21.05 -8.12
C ILE A 200 -29.63 -21.38 -9.61
N SER A 201 -30.22 -20.44 -10.34
CA SER A 201 -30.54 -20.53 -11.77
C SER A 201 -29.60 -19.72 -12.65
N ILE A 202 -28.90 -18.73 -12.10
CA ILE A 202 -27.93 -17.91 -12.84
C ILE A 202 -26.62 -18.68 -13.14
N PRO A 203 -25.89 -18.34 -14.22
CA PRO A 203 -24.62 -18.98 -14.57
C PRO A 203 -23.55 -18.79 -13.48
N ILE A 204 -22.63 -19.75 -13.39
CA ILE A 204 -21.53 -19.74 -12.43
C ILE A 204 -20.21 -19.48 -13.17
N HIS A 205 -19.42 -18.57 -12.60
CA HIS A 205 -18.06 -18.24 -12.97
C HIS A 205 -17.13 -18.66 -11.85
N MET A 206 -15.89 -19.04 -12.17
CA MET A 206 -14.88 -19.33 -11.17
C MET A 206 -13.57 -18.58 -11.46
N GLN A 207 -13.07 -17.88 -10.44
CA GLN A 207 -11.78 -17.20 -10.42
C GLN A 207 -10.90 -17.91 -9.39
N CYS A 208 -9.70 -18.34 -9.78
CA CYS A 208 -8.82 -19.12 -8.90
C CYS A 208 -7.35 -18.85 -9.20
N HIS A 209 -6.61 -18.45 -8.17
CA HIS A 209 -5.17 -18.23 -8.28
C HIS A 209 -4.37 -19.54 -8.32
N ALA A 210 -3.30 -19.54 -9.10
CA ALA A 210 -2.42 -20.70 -9.33
C ALA A 210 -1.38 -20.93 -8.23
N THR A 211 -1.38 -20.12 -7.17
CA THR A 211 -0.30 -20.06 -6.16
C THR A 211 -0.01 -21.40 -5.50
N THR A 212 -1.03 -22.22 -5.25
CA THR A 212 -0.91 -23.56 -4.63
C THR A 212 -0.73 -24.68 -5.65
N GLY A 213 -0.78 -24.38 -6.95
CA GLY A 213 -0.78 -25.37 -8.02
C GLY A 213 -2.10 -26.13 -8.20
N MET A 214 -3.13 -25.85 -7.38
CA MET A 214 -4.42 -26.57 -7.44
C MET A 214 -5.39 -26.02 -8.48
N SER A 215 -5.23 -24.77 -8.94
CA SER A 215 -6.22 -24.05 -9.76
C SER A 215 -6.66 -24.80 -11.01
N THR A 216 -5.72 -25.34 -11.80
CA THR A 216 -6.05 -26.07 -13.04
C THR A 216 -6.88 -27.32 -12.74
N ALA A 217 -6.50 -28.09 -11.72
CA ALA A 217 -7.28 -29.28 -11.32
C ALA A 217 -8.66 -28.88 -10.75
N ALA A 218 -8.72 -27.77 -10.02
CA ALA A 218 -9.98 -27.23 -9.49
C ALA A 218 -10.92 -26.78 -10.61
N TYR A 219 -10.40 -26.12 -11.65
CA TYR A 219 -11.17 -25.81 -12.85
C TYR A 219 -11.68 -27.06 -13.55
N VAL A 220 -10.85 -28.08 -13.74
CA VAL A 220 -11.32 -29.34 -14.36
C VAL A 220 -12.53 -29.90 -13.61
N LYS A 221 -12.44 -30.00 -12.28
CA LYS A 221 -13.53 -30.50 -11.46
C LYS A 221 -14.75 -29.57 -11.43
N ALA A 222 -14.57 -28.25 -11.44
CA ALA A 222 -15.67 -27.29 -11.51
C ALA A 222 -16.42 -27.37 -12.87
N ILE A 223 -15.70 -27.55 -13.97
CA ILE A 223 -16.25 -27.68 -15.32
C ILE A 223 -17.05 -28.97 -15.45
N GLU A 224 -16.53 -30.10 -14.97
CA GLU A 224 -17.29 -31.35 -14.87
C GLU A 224 -18.55 -31.23 -13.98
N ALA A 225 -18.51 -30.37 -12.96
CA ALA A 225 -19.64 -30.09 -12.10
C ALA A 225 -20.70 -29.20 -12.79
N GLY A 226 -20.30 -28.39 -13.77
CA GLY A 226 -21.16 -27.57 -14.61
C GLY A 226 -20.96 -26.07 -14.47
N VAL A 227 -19.76 -25.60 -14.10
CA VAL A 227 -19.40 -24.17 -14.20
C VAL A 227 -19.36 -23.76 -15.67
N GLU A 228 -19.87 -22.56 -15.99
CA GLU A 228 -19.97 -22.09 -17.37
C GLU A 228 -18.79 -21.23 -17.83
N ASN A 229 -18.13 -20.56 -16.89
CA ASN A 229 -17.02 -19.65 -17.21
C ASN A 229 -15.91 -19.74 -16.17
N VAL A 230 -14.67 -19.53 -16.60
CA VAL A 230 -13.52 -19.45 -15.70
C VAL A 230 -12.56 -18.33 -16.09
N ASP A 231 -11.78 -17.88 -15.12
CA ASP A 231 -10.74 -16.87 -15.33
C ASP A 231 -9.39 -17.54 -15.61
N THR A 232 -8.73 -17.12 -16.67
CA THR A 232 -7.38 -17.59 -17.03
C THR A 232 -6.51 -16.42 -17.45
N SER A 233 -5.20 -16.63 -17.48
CA SER A 233 -4.26 -15.68 -18.04
C SER A 233 -3.49 -16.30 -19.19
N ILE A 234 -3.17 -15.54 -20.24
CA ILE A 234 -2.20 -15.95 -21.27
C ILE A 234 -0.93 -16.52 -20.63
N SER A 235 -0.39 -17.61 -21.20
CA SER A 235 0.65 -18.43 -20.58
C SER A 235 1.88 -17.65 -20.11
N SER A 236 2.35 -16.69 -20.91
CA SER A 236 3.51 -15.85 -20.57
C SER A 236 3.27 -14.87 -19.41
N MET A 237 2.02 -14.72 -18.97
CA MET A 237 1.57 -13.89 -17.84
C MET A 237 0.79 -14.71 -16.79
N SER A 238 0.96 -16.02 -16.79
CA SER A 238 0.21 -16.94 -15.93
C SER A 238 1.08 -17.56 -14.81
N MET A 239 0.46 -18.42 -14.00
CA MET A 239 1.07 -19.21 -12.92
C MET A 239 1.65 -18.36 -11.78
N THR A 240 2.37 -19.00 -10.86
CA THR A 240 2.84 -18.43 -9.58
C THR A 240 1.69 -17.76 -8.83
N TYR A 241 1.76 -16.46 -8.56
CA TYR A 241 0.70 -15.72 -7.90
C TYR A 241 -0.51 -15.44 -8.80
N GLY A 242 -0.38 -15.65 -10.12
CA GLY A 242 -1.41 -15.34 -11.12
C GLY A 242 -2.45 -16.45 -11.28
N HIS A 243 -2.83 -16.71 -12.53
CA HIS A 243 -3.94 -17.60 -12.90
C HIS A 243 -3.45 -18.78 -13.74
N SER A 244 -4.29 -19.81 -13.93
CA SER A 244 -3.96 -20.90 -14.85
C SER A 244 -3.86 -20.42 -16.31
N PRO A 245 -3.02 -21.06 -17.15
CA PRO A 245 -2.80 -20.62 -18.53
C PRO A 245 -4.04 -20.83 -19.41
N THR A 246 -4.44 -19.82 -20.16
CA THR A 246 -5.57 -19.85 -21.12
C THR A 246 -5.40 -20.98 -22.14
N GLU A 247 -4.23 -21.08 -22.76
CA GLU A 247 -3.88 -22.04 -23.79
C GLU A 247 -3.92 -23.47 -23.26
N THR A 248 -3.43 -23.66 -22.03
CA THR A 248 -3.44 -24.97 -21.37
C THR A 248 -4.86 -25.43 -21.09
N LEU A 249 -5.74 -24.54 -20.62
CA LEU A 249 -7.12 -24.91 -20.35
C LEU A 249 -7.90 -25.19 -21.63
N ALA A 250 -7.70 -24.39 -22.68
CA ALA A 250 -8.28 -24.65 -24.00
C ALA A 250 -7.86 -26.03 -24.53
N ALA A 251 -6.58 -26.39 -24.40
CA ALA A 251 -6.06 -27.69 -24.81
C ALA A 251 -6.65 -28.86 -23.98
N ILE A 252 -6.84 -28.69 -22.67
CA ILE A 252 -7.43 -29.73 -21.79
C ILE A 252 -8.84 -30.13 -22.27
N PHE A 253 -9.64 -29.16 -22.74
CA PHE A 253 -11.04 -29.38 -23.12
C PHE A 253 -11.29 -29.50 -24.63
N ALA A 254 -10.25 -29.45 -25.47
CA ALA A 254 -10.37 -29.37 -26.93
C ALA A 254 -11.22 -30.52 -27.54
N ASP A 255 -11.10 -31.73 -27.00
CA ASP A 255 -11.81 -32.92 -27.48
C ASP A 255 -13.03 -33.29 -26.62
N THR A 256 -13.61 -32.31 -25.92
CA THR A 256 -14.77 -32.49 -25.04
C THR A 256 -15.95 -31.64 -25.50
N ASP A 257 -17.13 -31.93 -24.94
CA ASP A 257 -18.34 -31.12 -25.12
C ASP A 257 -18.20 -29.67 -24.59
N GLN A 258 -17.12 -29.37 -23.86
CA GLN A 258 -16.79 -28.06 -23.28
C GLN A 258 -15.65 -27.35 -24.02
N ALA A 259 -15.25 -27.83 -25.21
CA ALA A 259 -14.23 -27.17 -26.03
C ALA A 259 -14.51 -25.66 -26.15
N THR A 260 -13.49 -24.84 -25.88
CA THR A 260 -13.64 -23.38 -25.82
C THR A 260 -13.82 -22.75 -27.20
N GLY A 261 -13.29 -23.41 -28.24
CA GLY A 261 -13.32 -22.90 -29.62
C GLY A 261 -12.34 -21.75 -29.90
N LEU A 262 -11.45 -21.42 -28.96
CA LEU A 262 -10.47 -20.34 -29.12
C LEU A 262 -9.37 -20.72 -30.11
N ASP A 263 -8.91 -19.75 -30.91
CA ASP A 263 -7.82 -19.93 -31.86
C ASP A 263 -6.47 -20.04 -31.13
N THR A 264 -5.89 -21.24 -31.15
CA THR A 264 -4.61 -21.53 -30.47
C THR A 264 -3.41 -20.84 -31.10
N VAL A 265 -3.45 -20.53 -32.40
CA VAL A 265 -2.38 -19.79 -33.08
C VAL A 265 -2.41 -18.34 -32.64
N LEU A 266 -3.60 -17.72 -32.62
CA LEU A 266 -3.76 -16.36 -32.12
C LEU A 266 -3.35 -16.23 -30.64
N LEU A 267 -3.73 -17.20 -29.81
CA LEU A 267 -3.31 -17.25 -28.41
C LEU A 267 -1.77 -17.31 -28.28
N GLN A 268 -1.09 -18.13 -29.10
CA GLN A 268 0.36 -18.20 -29.10
C GLN A 268 1.01 -16.86 -29.50
N GLU A 269 0.48 -16.17 -30.51
CA GLU A 269 0.99 -14.85 -30.90
C GLU A 269 0.86 -13.82 -29.78
N ILE A 270 -0.22 -13.88 -29.00
CA ILE A 270 -0.42 -13.03 -27.82
C ILE A 270 0.57 -13.42 -26.71
N ALA A 271 0.80 -14.71 -26.49
CA ALA A 271 1.79 -15.20 -25.53
C ALA A 271 3.21 -14.73 -25.87
N ASP A 272 3.59 -14.77 -27.15
CA ASP A 272 4.87 -14.32 -27.65
C ASP A 272 5.07 -12.81 -27.41
N TYR A 273 4.04 -12.00 -27.65
CA TYR A 273 4.05 -10.57 -27.34
C TYR A 273 4.35 -10.32 -25.85
N PHE A 274 3.58 -10.94 -24.97
CA PHE A 274 3.75 -10.74 -23.53
C PHE A 274 5.05 -11.32 -22.98
N THR A 275 5.64 -12.33 -23.64
CA THR A 275 6.99 -12.83 -23.31
C THR A 275 8.06 -11.74 -23.45
N VAL A 276 7.92 -10.85 -24.43
CA VAL A 276 8.82 -9.70 -24.62
C VAL A 276 8.50 -8.60 -23.62
N VAL A 277 7.21 -8.26 -23.47
CA VAL A 277 6.76 -7.20 -22.54
C VAL A 277 7.15 -7.50 -21.10
N ARG A 278 6.92 -8.73 -20.62
CA ARG A 278 7.24 -9.16 -19.24
C ARG A 278 8.66 -8.83 -18.82
N LYS A 279 9.63 -8.90 -19.74
CA LYS A 279 11.04 -8.59 -19.45
C LYS A 279 11.24 -7.15 -18.96
N LYS A 280 10.44 -6.19 -19.45
CA LYS A 280 10.49 -4.78 -19.01
C LYS A 280 10.13 -4.63 -17.52
N TYR A 281 9.35 -5.57 -16.99
CA TYR A 281 8.79 -5.50 -15.64
C TYR A 281 9.53 -6.37 -14.62
N ALA A 282 10.67 -6.96 -14.98
CA ALA A 282 11.41 -7.89 -14.12
C ALA A 282 11.73 -7.33 -12.72
N LYS A 283 11.98 -6.01 -12.61
CA LYS A 283 12.24 -5.33 -11.33
C LYS A 283 11.08 -5.39 -10.33
N PHE A 284 9.86 -5.58 -10.83
CA PHE A 284 8.64 -5.69 -10.03
C PHE A 284 8.16 -7.13 -9.86
N GLU A 285 8.85 -8.10 -10.49
CA GLU A 285 8.40 -9.48 -10.51
C GLU A 285 8.53 -10.15 -9.14
N GLY A 286 7.44 -10.79 -8.71
CA GLY A 286 7.43 -11.56 -7.47
C GLY A 286 8.51 -12.65 -7.42
N SER A 287 9.00 -12.94 -6.22
CA SER A 287 10.12 -13.85 -5.99
C SER A 287 9.78 -15.33 -6.16
N LEU A 288 8.49 -15.71 -6.01
CA LEU A 288 8.05 -17.11 -6.15
C LEU A 288 8.37 -17.67 -7.53
N LYS A 289 9.05 -18.81 -7.53
CA LYS A 289 9.28 -19.65 -8.71
C LYS A 289 8.56 -20.98 -8.49
N GLY A 290 7.49 -21.23 -9.25
CA GLY A 290 6.66 -22.42 -9.12
C GLY A 290 5.46 -22.22 -8.19
N VAL A 291 5.33 -23.11 -7.20
CA VAL A 291 4.14 -23.25 -6.34
C VAL A 291 4.53 -23.01 -4.87
N ASP A 292 3.66 -22.34 -4.11
CA ASP A 292 3.79 -22.17 -2.67
C ASP A 292 2.72 -22.97 -1.92
N ALA A 293 3.07 -24.18 -1.50
CA ALA A 293 2.17 -25.06 -0.75
C ALA A 293 1.90 -24.59 0.68
N ARG A 294 2.70 -23.65 1.24
CA ARG A 294 2.48 -23.12 2.60
C ARG A 294 1.12 -22.45 2.73
N ILE A 295 0.63 -21.88 1.63
CA ILE A 295 -0.67 -21.19 1.56
C ILE A 295 -1.83 -22.15 1.85
N ILE A 296 -1.72 -23.44 1.51
CA ILE A 296 -2.76 -24.43 1.81
C ILE A 296 -3.03 -24.51 3.31
N THR A 297 -1.96 -24.46 4.12
CA THR A 297 -2.05 -24.53 5.58
C THR A 297 -2.28 -23.15 6.20
N ALA A 298 -1.52 -22.15 5.77
CA ALA A 298 -1.57 -20.80 6.35
C ALA A 298 -2.84 -20.02 5.94
N GLN A 299 -3.42 -20.35 4.79
CA GLN A 299 -4.55 -19.66 4.15
C GLN A 299 -4.30 -18.16 3.87
N VAL A 300 -3.03 -17.75 3.84
CA VAL A 300 -2.59 -16.38 3.58
C VAL A 300 -2.40 -16.19 2.07
N PRO A 301 -3.01 -15.16 1.44
CA PRO A 301 -2.74 -14.85 0.04
C PRO A 301 -1.24 -14.57 -0.21
N GLY A 302 -0.70 -15.02 -1.34
CA GLY A 302 0.75 -14.97 -1.60
C GLY A 302 1.37 -13.56 -1.58
N GLY A 303 0.67 -12.55 -2.10
CA GLY A 303 1.12 -11.15 -2.05
C GLY A 303 1.19 -10.59 -0.62
N MET A 304 0.32 -11.06 0.27
CA MET A 304 0.35 -10.68 1.68
C MET A 304 1.52 -11.35 2.41
N LEU A 305 1.83 -12.61 2.08
CA LEU A 305 2.97 -13.32 2.66
C LEU A 305 4.30 -12.61 2.38
N THR A 306 4.54 -12.25 1.12
CA THR A 306 5.76 -11.53 0.71
C THR A 306 5.86 -10.13 1.32
N ASN A 307 4.75 -9.40 1.42
CA ASN A 307 4.72 -8.11 2.11
C ASN A 307 5.12 -8.25 3.59
N MET A 308 4.59 -9.27 4.30
CA MET A 308 4.97 -9.53 5.69
C MET A 308 6.44 -9.95 5.83
N GLU A 309 7.00 -10.70 4.88
CA GLU A 309 8.43 -11.02 4.85
C GLU A 309 9.29 -9.75 4.77
N SER A 310 8.93 -8.81 3.88
CA SER A 310 9.63 -7.52 3.76
C SER A 310 9.52 -6.71 5.05
N GLN A 311 8.30 -6.58 5.59
CA GLN A 311 8.02 -5.83 6.81
C GLN A 311 8.81 -6.37 7.99
N LEU A 312 8.79 -7.69 8.22
CA LEU A 312 9.59 -8.29 9.30
C LEU A 312 11.08 -8.10 9.08
N LYS A 313 11.56 -8.13 7.83
CA LYS A 313 12.97 -7.90 7.51
C LYS A 313 13.41 -6.47 7.78
N GLU A 314 12.63 -5.48 7.36
CA GLU A 314 12.84 -4.06 7.63
C GLU A 314 12.92 -3.78 9.14
N GLN A 315 12.18 -4.54 9.93
CA GLN A 315 12.14 -4.43 11.39
C GLN A 315 13.16 -5.33 12.11
N ASN A 316 14.13 -5.92 11.39
CA ASN A 316 15.10 -6.88 11.93
C ASN A 316 14.47 -8.09 12.67
N ALA A 317 13.22 -8.39 12.37
CA ALA A 317 12.39 -9.42 12.98
C ALA A 317 12.07 -10.59 12.02
N GLY A 318 12.83 -10.74 10.93
CA GLY A 318 12.60 -11.81 9.93
C GLY A 318 12.55 -13.24 10.50
N HIS A 319 13.29 -13.48 11.59
CA HIS A 319 13.28 -14.76 12.32
C HIS A 319 11.94 -15.09 13.01
N LYS A 320 11.01 -14.12 13.12
CA LYS A 320 9.69 -14.29 13.73
C LYS A 320 8.59 -14.69 12.75
N MET A 321 8.90 -14.95 11.48
CA MET A 321 7.89 -15.27 10.46
C MET A 321 6.98 -16.44 10.86
N ASP A 322 7.56 -17.54 11.37
CA ASP A 322 6.77 -18.70 11.77
C ASP A 322 5.79 -18.39 12.92
N LEU A 323 6.16 -17.46 13.81
CA LEU A 323 5.26 -16.99 14.88
C LEU A 323 4.09 -16.18 14.31
N VAL A 324 4.35 -15.32 13.31
CA VAL A 324 3.31 -14.55 12.61
C VAL A 324 2.34 -15.49 11.87
N LEU A 325 2.86 -16.48 11.15
CA LEU A 325 2.03 -17.47 10.46
C LEU A 325 1.15 -18.28 11.42
N ALA A 326 1.66 -18.59 12.62
CA ALA A 326 0.88 -19.26 13.67
C ALA A 326 -0.15 -18.33 14.35
N GLU A 327 0.06 -17.00 14.31
CA GLU A 327 -0.82 -16.01 14.93
C GLU A 327 -2.00 -15.60 14.02
N ILE A 328 -1.80 -15.58 12.70
CA ILE A 328 -2.83 -15.22 11.71
C ILE A 328 -4.16 -15.98 11.91
N PRO A 329 -4.19 -17.33 12.03
CA PRO A 329 -5.43 -18.05 12.24
C PRO A 329 -6.14 -17.67 13.55
N LYS A 330 -5.39 -17.27 14.59
CA LYS A 330 -5.97 -16.84 15.86
C LYS A 330 -6.60 -15.46 15.75
N VAL A 331 -5.89 -14.51 15.13
CA VAL A 331 -6.45 -13.17 14.86
C VAL A 331 -7.69 -13.27 13.98
N ARG A 332 -7.63 -14.07 12.91
CA ARG A 332 -8.77 -14.32 12.02
C ARG A 332 -9.98 -14.89 12.77
N LYS A 333 -9.76 -15.80 13.73
CA LYS A 333 -10.82 -16.37 14.57
C LYS A 333 -11.46 -15.29 15.44
N ASP A 334 -10.66 -14.47 16.10
CA ASP A 334 -11.15 -13.40 16.98
C ASP A 334 -11.91 -12.32 16.20
N LEU A 335 -11.55 -12.09 14.95
CA LEU A 335 -12.26 -11.17 14.05
C LEU A 335 -13.45 -11.82 13.31
N GLY A 336 -13.94 -12.98 13.75
CA GLY A 336 -15.18 -13.56 13.24
C GLY A 336 -15.03 -14.38 11.95
N MET A 337 -13.88 -15.01 11.74
CA MET A 337 -13.60 -15.92 10.61
C MET A 337 -13.78 -15.29 9.23
N ILE A 338 -13.45 -14.01 9.09
CA ILE A 338 -13.57 -13.26 7.83
C ILE A 338 -12.73 -13.88 6.70
N PRO A 339 -13.18 -13.79 5.43
CA PRO A 339 -12.32 -14.10 4.28
C PRO A 339 -11.07 -13.22 4.31
N LEU A 340 -9.93 -13.74 3.82
CA LEU A 340 -8.68 -12.98 3.73
C LEU A 340 -8.52 -12.44 2.30
N VAL A 341 -9.15 -11.31 2.03
CA VAL A 341 -9.07 -10.54 0.77
C VAL A 341 -8.86 -9.07 1.10
N THR A 342 -8.50 -8.20 0.16
CA THR A 342 -8.32 -6.77 0.49
C THR A 342 -9.66 -6.14 0.92
N PRO A 343 -9.74 -5.44 2.07
CA PRO A 343 -8.63 -5.10 2.99
C PRO A 343 -8.44 -6.07 4.17
N THR A 344 -9.38 -6.99 4.43
CA THR A 344 -9.39 -7.90 5.59
C THR A 344 -8.12 -8.76 5.74
N SER A 345 -7.50 -9.18 4.63
CA SER A 345 -6.21 -9.88 4.66
C SER A 345 -5.14 -9.04 5.35
N GLN A 346 -5.06 -7.76 5.00
CA GLN A 346 -4.07 -6.82 5.55
C GLN A 346 -4.36 -6.50 7.02
N ILE A 347 -5.64 -6.32 7.39
CA ILE A 347 -6.07 -6.15 8.79
C ILE A 347 -5.56 -7.30 9.65
N VAL A 348 -5.85 -8.55 9.24
CA VAL A 348 -5.45 -9.75 10.00
C VAL A 348 -3.93 -9.90 10.05
N GLY A 349 -3.22 -9.67 8.94
CA GLY A 349 -1.76 -9.81 8.91
C GLY A 349 -1.03 -8.78 9.75
N THR A 350 -1.37 -7.52 9.57
CA THR A 350 -0.74 -6.42 10.31
C THR A 350 -0.97 -6.60 11.81
N GLN A 351 -2.19 -6.95 12.23
CA GLN A 351 -2.46 -7.22 13.64
C GLN A 351 -1.71 -8.45 14.16
N ALA A 352 -1.55 -9.51 13.35
CA ALA A 352 -0.73 -10.67 13.74
C ALA A 352 0.75 -10.32 13.90
N VAL A 353 1.30 -9.49 13.00
CA VAL A 353 2.67 -8.95 13.13
C VAL A 353 2.81 -8.14 14.41
N ILE A 354 1.90 -7.21 14.69
CA ILE A 354 1.89 -6.39 15.91
C ILE A 354 1.84 -7.25 17.17
N ASN A 355 0.96 -8.26 17.23
CA ASN A 355 0.86 -9.19 18.36
C ASN A 355 2.21 -9.90 18.63
N VAL A 356 2.90 -10.33 17.58
CA VAL A 356 4.18 -11.05 17.67
C VAL A 356 5.35 -10.14 18.03
N LEU A 357 5.34 -8.90 17.55
CA LEU A 357 6.38 -7.92 17.84
C LEU A 357 6.28 -7.38 19.27
N THR A 358 5.06 -7.07 19.70
CA THR A 358 4.78 -6.57 21.06
C THR A 358 4.83 -7.66 22.13
N GLY A 359 4.74 -8.93 21.73
CA GLY A 359 4.78 -10.09 22.63
C GLY A 359 3.46 -10.38 23.35
N GLU A 360 2.42 -9.59 23.10
CA GLU A 360 1.11 -9.69 23.74
C GLU A 360 -0.01 -9.42 22.72
N ARG A 361 -1.07 -10.24 22.73
CA ARG A 361 -2.16 -10.12 21.77
C ARG A 361 -3.00 -8.87 22.06
N TYR A 362 -3.20 -8.01 21.05
CA TYR A 362 -4.03 -6.80 21.14
C TYR A 362 -3.62 -5.83 22.26
N LYS A 363 -2.33 -5.84 22.64
CA LYS A 363 -1.73 -4.77 23.45
C LYS A 363 -1.83 -3.42 22.72
N SER A 364 -1.48 -3.44 21.44
CA SER A 364 -1.75 -2.37 20.48
C SER A 364 -2.68 -2.91 19.40
N MET A 365 -3.72 -2.17 19.06
CA MET A 365 -4.72 -2.57 18.07
C MET A 365 -4.78 -1.51 16.99
N THR A 366 -4.81 -1.93 15.71
CA THR A 366 -4.99 -0.97 14.62
C THR A 366 -6.43 -0.46 14.58
N LYS A 367 -6.62 0.74 14.04
CA LYS A 367 -7.95 1.34 13.85
C LYS A 367 -8.89 0.43 13.06
N GLU A 368 -8.38 -0.22 12.02
CA GLU A 368 -9.16 -1.11 11.15
C GLU A 368 -9.52 -2.43 11.83
N THR A 369 -8.65 -2.94 12.70
CA THR A 369 -8.97 -4.11 13.55
C THR A 369 -10.11 -3.75 14.51
N ALA A 370 -10.03 -2.58 15.14
CA ALA A 370 -11.11 -2.07 15.98
C ALA A 370 -12.40 -1.83 15.18
N ALA A 371 -12.31 -1.30 13.96
CA ALA A 371 -13.44 -1.07 13.06
C ALA A 371 -14.16 -2.37 12.68
N VAL A 372 -13.43 -3.46 12.42
CA VAL A 372 -14.04 -4.79 12.22
C VAL A 372 -14.82 -5.24 13.45
N LEU A 373 -14.24 -5.08 14.65
CA LEU A 373 -14.89 -5.44 15.91
C LEU A 373 -16.12 -4.56 16.21
N LYS A 374 -16.10 -3.28 15.81
CA LYS A 374 -17.24 -2.35 15.92
C LYS A 374 -18.36 -2.62 14.91
N GLY A 375 -18.08 -3.38 13.84
CA GLY A 375 -19.02 -3.70 12.77
C GLY A 375 -19.00 -2.72 11.59
N GLU A 376 -17.99 -1.86 11.48
CA GLU A 376 -17.89 -0.80 10.45
C GLU A 376 -17.66 -1.34 9.03
N TYR A 377 -17.23 -2.60 8.89
CA TYR A 377 -17.08 -3.30 7.60
C TYR A 377 -18.29 -4.19 7.24
N GLY A 378 -19.26 -4.34 8.14
CA GLY A 378 -20.41 -5.23 7.96
C GLY A 378 -20.33 -6.52 8.79
N ALA A 379 -21.25 -7.44 8.53
CA ALA A 379 -21.37 -8.67 9.31
C ALA A 379 -20.25 -9.67 8.99
N THR A 380 -19.69 -10.25 10.04
CA THR A 380 -18.68 -11.31 9.97
C THR A 380 -19.30 -12.69 9.74
N SER A 381 -18.50 -13.64 9.26
CA SER A 381 -18.90 -15.03 9.02
C SER A 381 -19.25 -15.82 10.29
N ALA A 382 -18.67 -15.42 11.42
CA ALA A 382 -18.88 -15.95 12.76
C ALA A 382 -18.88 -14.79 13.77
N PRO A 383 -19.40 -14.98 14.99
CA PRO A 383 -19.27 -13.98 16.05
C PRO A 383 -17.79 -13.60 16.28
N VAL A 384 -17.54 -12.31 16.44
CA VAL A 384 -16.23 -11.80 16.88
C VAL A 384 -15.97 -12.13 18.35
N ASP A 385 -14.73 -11.99 18.80
CA ASP A 385 -14.38 -12.09 20.21
C ASP A 385 -15.09 -11.00 21.03
N LYS A 386 -15.84 -11.44 22.04
CA LYS A 386 -16.70 -10.56 22.83
C LYS A 386 -15.92 -9.62 23.74
N GLU A 387 -14.79 -10.07 24.30
CA GLU A 387 -14.00 -9.25 25.21
C GLU A 387 -13.30 -8.13 24.43
N LEU A 388 -12.74 -8.46 23.27
CA LEU A 388 -12.16 -7.47 22.36
C LEU A 388 -13.22 -6.49 21.83
N GLN A 389 -14.39 -6.99 21.44
CA GLN A 389 -15.49 -6.13 20.99
C GLN A 389 -15.92 -5.14 22.08
N LEU A 390 -16.12 -5.60 23.32
CA LEU A 390 -16.46 -4.72 24.45
C LEU A 390 -15.37 -3.67 24.71
N LYS A 391 -14.08 -4.06 24.61
CA LYS A 391 -12.95 -3.15 24.77
C LYS A 391 -12.99 -2.01 23.76
N VAL A 392 -13.20 -2.31 22.48
CA VAL A 392 -13.17 -1.27 21.42
C VAL A 392 -14.43 -0.42 21.35
N LEU A 393 -15.56 -0.94 21.85
CA LEU A 393 -16.82 -0.22 21.88
C LEU A 393 -16.86 0.85 22.97
N ALA A 394 -16.10 0.67 24.06
CA ALA A 394 -16.00 1.63 25.16
C ALA A 394 -17.38 2.13 25.69
N GLY A 395 -18.37 1.23 25.72
CA GLY A 395 -19.74 1.53 26.16
C GLY A 395 -20.74 1.86 25.03
N ALA A 396 -20.29 1.96 23.78
CA ALA A 396 -21.17 2.06 22.60
C ALA A 396 -21.76 0.70 22.20
N ASP A 397 -22.83 0.73 21.41
CA ASP A 397 -23.41 -0.47 20.80
C ASP A 397 -22.69 -0.84 19.49
N PRO A 398 -22.53 -2.14 19.17
CA PRO A 398 -21.98 -2.57 17.89
C PRO A 398 -22.91 -2.20 16.72
N ILE A 399 -22.31 -1.85 15.58
CA ILE A 399 -23.04 -1.60 14.35
C ILE A 399 -23.60 -2.93 13.82
N THR A 400 -24.93 -3.03 13.78
CA THR A 400 -25.64 -4.24 13.32
C THR A 400 -26.41 -4.04 12.01
N CYS A 401 -26.67 -2.79 11.60
CA CYS A 401 -27.22 -2.45 10.29
C CYS A 401 -26.17 -2.63 9.18
N ARG A 402 -26.49 -2.26 7.93
CA ARG A 402 -25.46 -2.11 6.90
C ARG A 402 -24.69 -0.82 7.22
N PRO A 403 -23.35 -0.81 7.27
CA PRO A 403 -22.60 0.37 7.72
C PRO A 403 -22.84 1.61 6.85
N ALA A 404 -23.08 1.43 5.54
CA ALA A 404 -23.38 2.55 4.65
C ALA A 404 -24.74 3.22 4.92
N ASP A 405 -25.66 2.58 5.65
CA ASP A 405 -26.92 3.21 6.03
C ASP A 405 -26.72 4.34 7.06
N LEU A 406 -25.53 4.42 7.66
CA LEU A 406 -25.12 5.48 8.58
C LEU A 406 -24.45 6.67 7.89
N LEU A 407 -24.20 6.57 6.57
CA LEU A 407 -23.54 7.60 5.79
C LEU A 407 -24.58 8.50 5.10
N ALA A 408 -24.43 9.81 5.26
CA ALA A 408 -25.17 10.78 4.45
C ALA A 408 -24.59 10.82 3.02
N ALA A 409 -25.37 11.27 2.04
CA ALA A 409 -24.90 11.47 0.67
C ALA A 409 -23.65 12.36 0.63
N GLU A 410 -22.64 11.98 -0.16
CA GLU A 410 -21.31 12.60 -0.13
C GLU A 410 -20.92 13.29 -1.44
N MET A 411 -21.58 13.01 -2.57
CA MET A 411 -21.12 13.50 -3.89
C MET A 411 -21.07 15.03 -4.00
N ASP A 412 -22.10 15.73 -3.51
CA ASP A 412 -22.14 17.21 -3.56
C ASP A 412 -21.03 17.81 -2.69
N LYS A 413 -20.90 17.30 -1.46
CA LYS A 413 -19.85 17.71 -0.52
C LYS A 413 -18.44 17.51 -1.12
N LEU A 414 -18.16 16.32 -1.66
CA LEU A 414 -16.87 15.99 -2.26
C LEU A 414 -16.57 16.85 -3.49
N THR A 415 -17.61 17.20 -4.26
CA THR A 415 -17.47 18.11 -5.40
C THR A 415 -17.10 19.52 -4.95
N GLU A 416 -17.77 20.05 -3.94
CA GLU A 416 -17.47 21.38 -3.40
C GLU A 416 -16.07 21.45 -2.77
N GLU A 417 -15.67 20.42 -2.01
CA GLU A 417 -14.33 20.30 -1.44
C GLU A 417 -13.25 20.33 -2.54
N LEU A 418 -13.39 19.49 -3.58
CA LEU A 418 -12.40 19.45 -4.65
C LEU A 418 -12.37 20.75 -5.46
N ARG A 419 -13.51 21.40 -5.70
CA ARG A 419 -13.56 22.73 -6.33
C ARG A 419 -12.87 23.80 -5.48
N GLY A 420 -12.98 23.72 -4.15
CA GLY A 420 -12.25 24.57 -3.22
C GLY A 420 -10.75 24.39 -3.36
N LEU A 421 -10.28 23.14 -3.28
CA LEU A 421 -8.87 22.77 -3.45
C LEU A 421 -8.34 23.16 -4.84
N SER A 422 -9.16 23.03 -5.89
CA SER A 422 -8.80 23.45 -7.24
C SER A 422 -8.49 24.95 -7.33
N LYS A 423 -9.22 25.80 -6.60
CA LYS A 423 -8.95 27.25 -6.55
C LYS A 423 -7.65 27.58 -5.82
N GLU A 424 -7.37 26.85 -4.74
CA GLU A 424 -6.17 27.05 -3.90
C GLU A 424 -4.90 26.56 -4.60
N LYS A 425 -4.95 25.35 -5.17
CA LYS A 425 -3.80 24.64 -5.74
C LYS A 425 -3.71 24.75 -7.26
N HIS A 426 -4.60 25.52 -7.88
CA HIS A 426 -4.70 25.71 -9.34
C HIS A 426 -4.79 24.39 -10.12
N LEU A 427 -5.59 23.45 -9.60
CA LEU A 427 -5.75 22.12 -10.20
C LEU A 427 -6.42 22.21 -11.58
N LYS A 428 -5.90 21.46 -12.53
CA LYS A 428 -6.48 21.32 -13.87
C LYS A 428 -7.37 20.07 -13.92
N PHE A 429 -8.68 20.29 -13.97
CA PHE A 429 -9.63 19.20 -14.21
C PHE A 429 -9.49 18.64 -15.63
N GLY A 430 -9.80 17.35 -15.78
CA GLY A 430 -9.94 16.70 -17.06
C GLY A 430 -11.26 17.06 -17.74
N ASP A 431 -11.55 16.41 -18.87
CA ASP A 431 -12.77 16.68 -19.66
C ASP A 431 -14.07 16.35 -18.91
N HIS A 432 -13.98 15.58 -17.83
CA HIS A 432 -15.11 15.13 -17.02
C HIS A 432 -14.83 15.36 -15.53
N GLU A 433 -15.19 16.54 -15.02
CA GLU A 433 -14.99 16.92 -13.61
C GLU A 433 -15.44 15.84 -12.61
N VAL A 434 -16.58 15.18 -12.86
CA VAL A 434 -17.11 14.12 -11.98
C VAL A 434 -16.14 12.93 -11.82
N GLU A 435 -15.32 12.63 -12.83
CA GLU A 435 -14.31 11.58 -12.77
C GLU A 435 -13.13 11.97 -11.86
N ASP A 436 -12.78 13.26 -11.86
CA ASP A 436 -11.78 13.81 -10.92
C ASP A 436 -12.33 13.83 -9.49
N VAL A 437 -13.60 14.19 -9.32
CA VAL A 437 -14.28 14.09 -8.01
C VAL A 437 -14.28 12.66 -7.50
N LEU A 438 -14.60 11.67 -8.33
CA LEU A 438 -14.56 10.26 -7.94
C LEU A 438 -13.12 9.79 -7.63
N THR A 439 -12.13 10.25 -8.39
CA THR A 439 -10.71 9.96 -8.14
C THR A 439 -10.28 10.49 -6.78
N TYR A 440 -10.63 11.74 -6.46
CA TYR A 440 -10.41 12.36 -5.16
C TYR A 440 -11.18 11.65 -4.04
N ALA A 441 -12.46 11.34 -4.26
CA ALA A 441 -13.31 10.68 -3.28
C ALA A 441 -12.73 9.34 -2.80
N LEU A 442 -12.21 8.54 -3.73
CA LEU A 442 -11.67 7.22 -3.45
C LEU A 442 -10.25 7.27 -2.85
N PHE A 443 -9.48 8.28 -3.23
CA PHE A 443 -8.07 8.42 -2.87
C PHE A 443 -7.73 9.89 -2.62
N GLN A 444 -8.16 10.48 -1.50
CA GLN A 444 -8.06 11.94 -1.28
C GLN A 444 -6.64 12.49 -1.49
N GLN A 445 -5.64 11.95 -0.79
CA GLN A 445 -4.27 12.45 -0.92
C GLN A 445 -3.62 12.09 -2.26
N VAL A 446 -3.75 10.83 -2.66
CA VAL A 446 -3.04 10.30 -3.84
C VAL A 446 -3.69 10.78 -5.13
N GLY A 447 -5.02 10.82 -5.15
CA GLY A 447 -5.81 11.44 -6.20
C GLY A 447 -5.52 12.93 -6.31
N LEU A 448 -5.47 13.67 -5.19
CA LEU A 448 -5.10 15.09 -5.23
C LEU A 448 -3.69 15.31 -5.80
N LYS A 449 -2.69 14.56 -5.30
CA LYS A 449 -1.32 14.61 -5.82
C LYS A 449 -1.24 14.27 -7.31
N PHE A 450 -2.03 13.30 -7.76
CA PHE A 450 -2.15 12.99 -9.18
C PHE A 450 -2.75 14.16 -9.97
N LEU A 451 -3.85 14.76 -9.50
CA LEU A 451 -4.47 15.91 -10.16
C LEU A 451 -3.54 17.14 -10.23
N GLU A 452 -2.70 17.35 -9.21
CA GLU A 452 -1.65 18.39 -9.19
C GLU A 452 -0.56 18.16 -10.25
N HIS A 453 -0.31 16.89 -10.61
CA HIS A 453 0.84 16.48 -11.43
C HIS A 453 0.48 15.69 -12.69
N ARG A 454 -0.80 15.65 -13.09
CA ARG A 454 -1.33 14.82 -14.19
C ARG A 454 -0.54 14.97 -15.49
N ASP A 455 -0.10 16.20 -15.79
CA ASP A 455 0.66 16.53 -17.01
C ASP A 455 2.19 16.48 -16.81
N ASN A 456 2.67 15.93 -15.69
CA ASN A 456 4.09 15.87 -15.32
C ASN A 456 4.56 14.42 -15.06
N PRO A 457 4.97 13.68 -16.11
CA PRO A 457 5.49 12.31 -15.99
C PRO A 457 6.69 12.18 -15.04
N GLY A 458 7.45 13.25 -14.81
CA GLY A 458 8.62 13.25 -13.91
C GLY A 458 8.29 13.07 -12.43
N MET A 459 7.01 13.23 -12.04
CA MET A 459 6.55 12.99 -10.66
C MET A 459 6.18 11.53 -10.38
N PHE A 460 6.24 10.67 -11.41
CA PHE A 460 5.83 9.27 -11.35
C PHE A 460 6.97 8.31 -11.70
N GLU A 461 6.75 7.01 -11.55
CA GLU A 461 7.76 6.01 -11.87
C GLU A 461 8.08 6.03 -13.37
N PRO A 462 9.37 5.94 -13.74
CA PRO A 462 9.78 5.93 -15.14
C PRO A 462 9.21 4.72 -15.88
N VAL A 463 8.93 4.90 -17.17
CA VAL A 463 8.47 3.82 -18.06
C VAL A 463 9.46 2.66 -17.99
N PRO A 464 9.03 1.44 -17.61
CA PRO A 464 9.93 0.30 -17.50
C PRO A 464 10.51 -0.09 -18.86
N THR A 465 11.82 -0.31 -18.91
CA THR A 465 12.53 -0.76 -20.11
C THR A 465 13.14 -2.14 -19.88
N ALA A 466 13.43 -2.86 -20.98
CA ALA A 466 14.12 -4.15 -20.87
C ALA A 466 15.56 -4.00 -20.31
N GLU A 467 16.15 -2.81 -20.37
CA GLU A 467 17.47 -2.50 -19.84
C GLU A 467 17.45 -2.36 -18.30
N ASP A 468 16.33 -1.94 -17.72
CA ASP A 468 16.13 -1.88 -16.26
C ASP A 468 16.18 -3.28 -15.58
N ALA A 469 16.04 -4.35 -16.36
CA ALA A 469 16.10 -5.73 -15.90
C ALA A 469 17.51 -6.32 -15.85
N ALA A 470 18.50 -5.68 -16.48
CA ALA A 470 19.88 -6.09 -16.34
C ALA A 470 20.38 -5.68 -14.95
N PRO A 471 21.02 -6.57 -14.16
CA PRO A 471 21.76 -6.09 -13.01
C PRO A 471 22.74 -5.05 -13.54
N LYS A 472 22.65 -3.81 -13.05
CA LYS A 472 23.71 -2.82 -13.29
C LYS A 472 24.98 -3.49 -12.79
N LYS A 473 25.78 -4.04 -13.71
CA LYS A 473 27.18 -4.29 -13.43
C LYS A 473 27.67 -2.92 -13.00
N ALA A 474 28.00 -2.78 -11.71
CA ALA A 474 28.79 -1.65 -11.27
C ALA A 474 29.92 -1.57 -12.29
N ALA A 475 29.98 -0.47 -13.04
CA ALA A 475 31.13 -0.23 -13.89
C ALA A 475 32.32 -0.32 -12.94
N ALA A 476 33.12 -1.38 -13.08
CA ALA A 476 34.34 -1.48 -12.32
C ALA A 476 35.10 -0.21 -12.67
N PRO A 477 35.48 0.63 -11.69
CA PRO A 477 36.30 1.78 -12.00
C PRO A 477 37.53 1.25 -12.74
N GLU A 478 37.81 1.78 -13.94
CA GLU A 478 39.08 1.54 -14.60
C GLU A 478 40.16 2.16 -13.71
N ILE A 479 40.77 1.35 -12.85
CA ILE A 479 41.91 1.75 -12.05
C ILE A 479 43.16 1.23 -12.76
N SER A 480 43.85 2.13 -13.48
CA SER A 480 45.17 1.84 -14.01
C SER A 480 46.23 2.01 -12.91
N GLY A 481 46.84 0.90 -12.48
CA GLY A 481 48.05 0.88 -11.65
C GLY A 481 47.82 0.60 -10.15
N GLY A 482 48.27 -0.59 -9.71
CA GLY A 482 48.32 -1.00 -8.31
C GLY A 482 48.79 -2.45 -8.15
N ASP A 483 49.64 -2.71 -7.15
CA ASP A 483 50.19 -4.04 -6.87
C ASP A 483 49.11 -4.96 -6.28
N THR A 484 49.06 -6.20 -6.75
CA THR A 484 48.04 -7.19 -6.36
C THR A 484 48.61 -8.18 -5.35
N TYR A 485 47.96 -8.32 -4.21
CA TYR A 485 48.31 -9.26 -3.14
C TYR A 485 47.20 -10.29 -2.95
N THR A 486 47.57 -11.54 -2.72
CA THR A 486 46.62 -12.62 -2.43
C THR A 486 46.69 -12.94 -0.95
N VAL A 487 45.58 -12.78 -0.23
CA VAL A 487 45.47 -13.03 1.21
C VAL A 487 44.54 -14.21 1.43
N THR A 488 45.01 -15.22 2.18
CA THR A 488 44.21 -16.40 2.52
C THR A 488 43.92 -16.41 4.02
N GLY A 489 42.65 -16.46 4.38
CA GLY A 489 42.18 -16.51 5.77
C GLY A 489 40.80 -17.15 5.85
N GLY A 490 40.58 -18.02 6.84
CA GLY A 490 39.30 -18.72 7.02
C GLY A 490 38.95 -19.75 5.93
N GLY A 491 39.94 -20.26 5.19
CA GLY A 491 39.71 -21.23 4.11
C GLY A 491 39.26 -20.62 2.78
N GLN A 492 39.25 -19.28 2.66
CA GLN A 492 39.02 -18.57 1.40
C GLN A 492 40.19 -17.65 1.08
N THR A 493 40.45 -17.51 -0.22
CA THR A 493 41.54 -16.71 -0.78
C THR A 493 40.95 -15.47 -1.44
N PHE A 494 41.35 -14.30 -0.96
CA PHE A 494 40.96 -13.01 -1.47
C PHE A 494 42.13 -12.37 -2.21
N VAL A 495 41.86 -11.83 -3.40
CA VAL A 495 42.83 -11.06 -4.17
C VAL A 495 42.57 -9.59 -3.91
N VAL A 496 43.50 -8.92 -3.23
CA VAL A 496 43.43 -7.53 -2.79
C VAL A 496 44.42 -6.71 -3.62
N GLN A 497 43.92 -5.74 -4.39
CA GLN A 497 44.76 -4.85 -5.17
C GLN A 497 44.93 -3.52 -4.44
N VAL A 498 46.18 -3.15 -4.12
CA VAL A 498 46.52 -1.94 -3.36
C VAL A 498 47.05 -0.88 -4.32
N ALA A 499 46.24 0.15 -4.57
CA ALA A 499 46.69 1.34 -5.30
C ALA A 499 47.32 2.35 -4.34
N LYS A 500 48.46 2.95 -4.73
CA LYS A 500 49.12 4.02 -3.96
C LYS A 500 48.38 5.35 -4.23
N ALA A 501 47.50 5.74 -3.32
CA ALA A 501 46.81 7.03 -3.43
C ALA A 501 47.78 8.18 -3.11
N THR A 502 48.01 9.07 -4.09
CA THR A 502 48.44 10.45 -3.83
C THR A 502 47.22 11.35 -3.99
N GLY A 503 47.12 12.40 -3.16
CA GLY A 503 46.21 13.58 -3.24
C GLY A 503 44.82 13.42 -3.85
N ALA A 504 43.79 13.79 -3.08
CA ALA A 504 42.35 13.80 -3.40
C ALA A 504 41.63 12.44 -3.48
N ALA A 505 42.29 11.35 -3.89
CA ALA A 505 41.67 10.01 -3.91
C ALA A 505 41.49 9.38 -2.51
N ALA A 506 42.29 9.78 -1.51
CA ALA A 506 42.16 9.30 -0.13
C ALA A 506 40.96 9.92 0.61
N ALA A 507 40.55 11.15 0.25
CA ALA A 507 39.40 11.82 0.85
C ALA A 507 38.07 11.22 0.38
N ALA A 508 37.99 10.83 -0.90
CA ALA A 508 36.79 10.20 -1.46
C ALA A 508 36.55 8.77 -0.91
N ALA A 509 37.63 8.00 -0.65
CA ALA A 509 37.53 6.66 -0.07
C ALA A 509 37.18 6.68 1.43
N ALA A 510 37.62 7.70 2.18
CA ALA A 510 37.22 7.89 3.57
C ALA A 510 35.74 8.31 3.69
N ALA A 511 35.24 9.13 2.77
CA ALA A 511 33.83 9.51 2.71
C ALA A 511 32.92 8.32 2.34
N ALA A 512 33.34 7.42 1.45
CA ALA A 512 32.56 6.25 1.05
C ALA A 512 32.53 5.13 2.11
N SER A 513 33.51 5.09 3.03
CA SER A 513 33.57 4.13 4.14
C SER A 513 32.83 4.58 5.41
N ALA A 514 32.34 5.82 5.46
CA ALA A 514 31.61 6.36 6.61
C ALA A 514 30.08 6.25 6.49
N VAL A 515 29.54 5.78 5.35
CA VAL A 515 28.09 5.68 5.10
C VAL A 515 27.54 4.24 5.33
N GLY A 516 28.28 3.42 6.07
CA GLY A 516 27.95 2.01 6.29
C GLY A 516 28.12 1.60 7.74
N GLY A 517 27.40 2.25 8.64
CA GLY A 517 27.39 1.90 10.06
C GLY A 517 26.84 3.05 10.88
N GLY A 518 25.52 3.05 11.12
CA GLY A 518 24.93 3.94 12.11
C GLY A 518 25.66 3.71 13.44
N ALA A 519 26.36 4.75 13.91
CA ALA A 519 26.85 4.79 15.27
C ALA A 519 25.65 4.61 16.22
N PRO A 520 25.80 3.89 17.35
CA PRO A 520 24.72 3.77 18.31
C PRO A 520 24.26 5.17 18.69
N ALA A 521 22.95 5.41 18.58
CA ALA A 521 22.33 6.65 19.01
C ALA A 521 22.84 6.99 20.41
N GLN A 522 23.45 8.18 20.55
CA GLN A 522 23.71 8.74 21.87
C GLN A 522 22.38 8.75 22.62
N ALA A 523 22.39 8.14 23.80
CA ALA A 523 21.26 8.21 24.71
C ALA A 523 20.87 9.68 24.90
N PRO A 524 19.59 10.05 24.75
CA PRO A 524 19.18 11.43 24.94
C PRO A 524 19.58 11.88 26.34
N ALA A 525 20.13 13.09 26.41
CA ALA A 525 20.26 13.81 27.66
C ALA A 525 18.90 13.79 28.37
N VAL A 526 18.92 13.52 29.67
CA VAL A 526 17.72 13.42 30.51
C VAL A 526 17.04 14.78 30.57
N THR A 527 16.16 15.06 29.60
CA THR A 527 15.04 15.96 29.81
C THR A 527 14.11 15.26 30.80
N ALA A 528 13.78 15.92 31.91
CA ALA A 528 12.80 15.39 32.85
C ALA A 528 11.49 15.14 32.08
N GLY A 529 11.16 13.86 31.87
CA GLY A 529 10.05 13.40 31.03
C GLY A 529 10.39 12.10 30.30
N LYS A 530 9.37 11.29 30.01
CA LYS A 530 9.54 10.06 29.21
C LYS A 530 9.22 10.34 27.75
N THR A 531 10.16 9.97 26.87
CA THR A 531 9.97 10.05 25.42
C THR A 531 9.27 8.80 24.93
N ILE A 532 8.12 9.01 24.28
CA ILE A 532 7.42 7.99 23.50
C ILE A 532 8.13 7.87 22.16
N VAL A 533 8.50 6.64 21.80
CA VAL A 533 9.23 6.32 20.57
C VAL A 533 8.34 5.56 19.61
N SER A 534 8.68 5.61 18.31
CA SER A 534 7.91 4.91 17.29
C SER A 534 8.03 3.40 17.44
N PRO A 535 6.92 2.65 17.60
CA PRO A 535 6.96 1.20 17.67
C PRO A 535 7.17 0.53 16.31
N LEU A 536 6.95 1.26 15.21
CA LEU A 536 6.91 0.77 13.84
C LEU A 536 7.55 1.80 12.90
N ALA A 537 8.13 1.38 11.78
CA ALA A 537 8.53 2.31 10.72
C ALA A 537 7.30 2.71 9.88
N GLY A 538 7.16 3.98 9.53
CA GLY A 538 5.99 4.50 8.81
C GLY A 538 6.08 6.00 8.55
N ASN A 539 5.01 6.60 8.02
CA ASN A 539 4.89 8.04 7.84
C ASN A 539 3.99 8.65 8.92
N VAL A 540 4.30 9.86 9.37
CA VAL A 540 3.43 10.62 10.27
C VAL A 540 2.22 11.09 9.49
N TRP A 541 1.03 10.56 9.81
CA TRP A 541 -0.22 10.95 9.14
C TRP A 541 -0.75 12.26 9.70
N LYS A 542 -0.88 12.33 11.02
CA LYS A 542 -1.47 13.48 11.72
C LYS A 542 -0.96 13.55 13.15
N ILE A 543 -0.68 14.76 13.63
CA ILE A 543 -0.33 15.02 15.03
C ILE A 543 -1.58 15.60 15.70
N GLU A 544 -2.04 14.96 16.78
CA GLU A 544 -3.27 15.30 17.50
C GLU A 544 -2.98 15.94 18.87
N CYS A 545 -1.72 16.29 19.13
CA CYS A 545 -1.29 16.95 20.35
C CYS A 545 -0.42 18.19 20.09
N GLU A 546 -0.42 19.11 21.05
CA GLU A 546 0.37 20.34 21.01
C GLU A 546 1.35 20.43 22.20
N PRO A 547 2.54 21.07 22.05
CA PRO A 547 3.40 21.36 23.18
C PRO A 547 2.68 22.19 24.25
N GLY A 548 2.78 21.77 25.51
CA GLY A 548 2.06 22.34 26.65
C GLY A 548 0.70 21.72 26.93
N GLN A 549 0.20 20.81 26.09
CA GLN A 549 -1.09 20.13 26.31
C GLN A 549 -1.01 19.11 27.44
N GLN A 550 -2.00 19.14 28.34
CA GLN A 550 -2.18 18.12 29.37
C GLN A 550 -2.87 16.89 28.75
N VAL A 551 -2.28 15.72 28.97
CA VAL A 551 -2.74 14.42 28.43
C VAL A 551 -2.84 13.40 29.55
N GLN A 552 -3.81 12.50 29.46
CA GLN A 552 -4.01 11.36 30.34
C GLN A 552 -3.51 10.08 29.68
N GLU A 553 -3.18 9.07 30.47
CA GLU A 553 -2.86 7.74 29.96
C GLU A 553 -4.02 7.23 29.08
N GLY A 554 -3.71 6.89 27.83
CA GLY A 554 -4.68 6.49 26.83
C GLY A 554 -5.16 7.61 25.89
N ASP A 555 -4.74 8.86 26.08
CA ASP A 555 -5.05 9.95 25.14
C ASP A 555 -4.29 9.78 23.82
N LEU A 556 -4.95 10.08 22.69
CA LEU A 556 -4.35 10.01 21.36
C LEU A 556 -3.35 11.16 21.15
N LEU A 557 -2.12 10.83 20.78
CA LEU A 557 -1.06 11.83 20.53
C LEU A 557 -0.86 12.11 19.05
N LEU A 558 -0.77 11.05 18.25
CA LEU A 558 -0.57 11.15 16.80
C LEU A 558 -0.97 9.83 16.10
N ILE A 559 -1.09 9.90 14.79
CA ILE A 559 -1.43 8.79 13.91
C ILE A 559 -0.25 8.56 12.97
N LEU A 560 0.24 7.33 12.90
CA LEU A 560 1.24 6.89 11.92
C LEU A 560 0.55 6.08 10.81
N GLU A 561 0.81 6.42 9.56
CA GLU A 561 0.53 5.54 8.42
C GLU A 561 1.71 4.56 8.27
N ALA A 562 1.53 3.33 8.75
CA ALA A 562 2.49 2.26 8.55
C ALA A 562 1.80 1.08 7.90
N MET A 563 2.44 0.46 6.91
CA MET A 563 1.90 -0.71 6.21
C MET A 563 0.51 -0.44 5.62
N LYS A 564 0.23 0.79 5.12
CA LYS A 564 -1.07 1.30 4.62
C LYS A 564 -2.24 1.23 5.62
N MET A 565 -1.93 1.23 6.91
CA MET A 565 -2.90 1.20 8.00
C MET A 565 -2.61 2.36 8.96
N GLU A 566 -3.65 2.86 9.59
CA GLU A 566 -3.54 3.90 10.62
C GLU A 566 -3.21 3.26 11.97
N ASN A 567 -2.05 3.63 12.52
CA ASN A 567 -1.59 3.22 13.84
C ASN A 567 -1.65 4.42 14.78
N GLU A 568 -2.60 4.37 15.71
CA GLU A 568 -2.78 5.38 16.74
C GLU A 568 -1.73 5.19 17.85
N ILE A 569 -1.00 6.26 18.16
CA ILE A 569 -0.03 6.28 19.27
C ILE A 569 -0.65 7.04 20.43
N PHE A 570 -0.82 6.33 21.55
CA PHE A 570 -1.43 6.86 22.76
C PHE A 570 -0.38 7.25 23.80
N ALA A 571 -0.75 8.19 24.68
CA ALA A 571 -0.01 8.51 25.88
C ALA A 571 0.06 7.30 26.80
N ASP A 572 1.26 6.96 27.27
CA ASP A 572 1.50 5.82 28.17
C ASP A 572 1.51 6.21 29.66
N ARG A 573 1.14 7.46 29.95
CA ARG A 573 1.08 8.08 31.27
C ARG A 573 0.30 9.39 31.23
N ASP A 574 -0.13 9.84 32.40
CA ASP A 574 -0.58 11.21 32.61
C ASP A 574 0.60 12.19 32.58
N GLY A 575 0.40 13.37 32.01
CA GLY A 575 1.40 14.43 32.05
C GLY A 575 1.13 15.60 31.10
N VAL A 576 2.17 16.40 30.87
CA VAL A 576 2.15 17.52 29.91
C VAL A 576 3.10 17.21 28.77
N VAL A 577 2.64 17.40 27.53
CA VAL A 577 3.46 17.27 26.32
C VAL A 577 4.51 18.38 26.35
N SER A 578 5.79 18.02 26.43
CA SER A 578 6.90 18.97 26.50
C SER A 578 7.48 19.31 25.13
N ALA A 579 7.66 18.28 24.29
CA ALA A 579 8.22 18.43 22.95
C ALA A 579 7.65 17.39 21.99
N ILE A 580 7.48 17.81 20.73
CA ILE A 580 7.14 16.95 19.59
C ILE A 580 8.37 16.95 18.68
N HIS A 581 8.88 15.78 18.36
CA HIS A 581 10.18 15.60 17.67
C HIS A 581 10.04 15.31 16.17
N ILE A 582 8.81 15.38 15.65
CA ILE A 582 8.44 14.97 14.28
C ILE A 582 7.44 15.94 13.66
N GLU A 583 7.34 15.90 12.33
CA GLU A 583 6.40 16.71 11.54
C GLU A 583 5.45 15.81 10.73
N GLU A 584 4.24 16.30 10.42
CA GLU A 584 3.30 15.59 9.56
C GLU A 584 3.89 15.35 8.16
N GLY A 585 3.65 14.17 7.60
CA GLY A 585 4.17 13.73 6.30
C GLY A 585 5.62 13.21 6.32
N THR A 586 6.33 13.29 7.45
CA THR A 586 7.70 12.76 7.56
C THR A 586 7.73 11.24 7.77
N ALA A 587 8.76 10.57 7.23
CA ALA A 587 9.02 9.17 7.49
C ALA A 587 9.78 9.00 8.81
N VAL A 588 9.34 8.04 9.64
CA VAL A 588 9.94 7.70 10.93
C VAL A 588 10.38 6.24 10.96
N ASP A 589 11.56 6.00 11.52
CA ASP A 589 12.09 4.66 11.78
C ASP A 589 11.66 4.13 13.16
N ILE A 590 11.83 2.83 13.38
CA ILE A 590 11.61 2.22 14.70
C ILE A 590 12.52 2.86 15.74
N GLY A 591 11.95 3.22 16.89
CA GLY A 591 12.68 3.82 17.99
C GLY A 591 12.93 5.32 17.83
N ALA A 592 12.50 5.94 16.72
CA ALA A 592 12.53 7.38 16.55
C ALA A 592 11.72 8.06 17.67
N ALA A 593 12.26 9.14 18.25
CA ALA A 593 11.53 9.93 19.24
C ALA A 593 10.32 10.58 18.58
N LEU A 594 9.13 10.45 19.20
CA LEU A 594 7.89 11.04 18.71
C LEU A 594 7.49 12.23 19.57
N VAL A 595 7.15 11.97 20.84
CA VAL A 595 6.62 12.97 21.79
C VAL A 595 7.24 12.73 23.16
N THR A 596 7.60 13.79 23.89
CA THR A 596 8.06 13.71 25.28
C THR A 596 6.97 14.19 26.23
N ILE A 597 6.58 13.35 27.21
CA ILE A 597 5.58 13.66 28.24
C ILE A 597 6.24 13.76 29.61
N VAL A 598 5.91 14.82 30.36
CA VAL A 598 6.39 15.06 31.73
C VAL A 598 5.25 14.87 32.73
N GLY A 599 5.36 13.90 33.64
CA GLY A 599 4.32 13.60 34.63
C GLY A 599 4.48 14.34 35.96
N GLU A 600 3.44 14.37 36.81
CA GLU A 600 3.49 14.99 38.16
C GLU A 600 4.59 14.38 39.07
N GLY A 601 5.00 13.14 38.83
CA GLY A 601 6.12 12.48 39.53
C GLY A 601 7.51 12.89 39.04
N ASP A 602 7.62 13.44 37.82
CA ASP A 602 8.87 13.96 37.25
C ASP A 602 9.19 15.37 37.80
N ALA A 603 8.20 16.03 38.41
CA ALA A 603 8.36 17.30 39.12
C ALA A 603 9.13 17.19 40.44
N ALA A 604 9.33 15.97 40.99
CA ALA A 604 10.11 15.76 42.22
C ALA A 604 11.64 15.93 42.03
N ALA A 605 12.12 16.06 40.78
CA ALA A 605 13.49 16.51 40.50
C ALA A 605 13.62 18.04 40.37
N CYS A 606 12.53 18.78 40.60
CA CYS A 606 12.47 20.24 40.45
C CYS A 606 12.46 20.95 41.81
N ALA A 607 13.45 20.71 42.68
CA ALA A 607 13.71 21.58 43.84
C ALA A 607 15.06 21.28 44.53
N CYS A 608 16.17 21.65 43.89
CA CYS A 608 17.26 22.42 44.48
C CYS A 608 18.54 22.26 43.65
N ALA A 609 18.98 23.35 43.03
CA ALA A 609 20.38 23.50 42.68
C ALA A 609 20.73 24.99 42.74
N PRO A 610 21.65 25.41 43.62
CA PRO A 610 22.23 26.75 43.56
C PRO A 610 23.07 26.88 42.29
N ALA A 611 23.18 28.12 41.82
CA ALA A 611 24.02 28.51 40.69
C ALA A 611 25.40 27.84 40.74
N ALA A 612 25.62 26.87 39.86
CA ALA A 612 26.92 26.27 39.62
C ALA A 612 27.31 26.55 38.16
N THR A 613 28.19 27.53 38.04
CA THR A 613 29.02 27.89 36.89
C THR A 613 29.45 26.67 36.06
N ALA A 614 29.01 26.63 34.80
CA ALA A 614 29.65 25.80 33.78
C ALA A 614 30.97 26.47 33.38
N ALA A 615 32.08 25.85 33.76
CA ALA A 615 33.41 26.24 33.35
C ALA A 615 33.60 25.96 31.85
N ALA A 616 33.52 27.03 31.07
CA ALA A 616 34.24 27.37 29.85
C ALA A 616 34.91 26.24 29.04
N ALA A 617 34.35 25.98 27.87
CA ALA A 617 35.13 26.01 26.64
C ALA A 617 34.95 27.40 26.00
N GLY A 618 35.78 28.37 26.43
CA GLY A 618 35.98 29.68 25.81
C GLY A 618 34.74 30.52 25.47
N ALA A 619 33.96 30.95 26.47
CA ALA A 619 32.96 31.99 26.25
C ALA A 619 33.68 33.32 25.94
N VAL A 620 33.56 33.79 24.70
CA VAL A 620 33.98 35.14 24.33
C VAL A 620 32.84 36.08 24.71
N GLU A 621 33.11 37.08 25.53
CA GLU A 621 32.12 38.07 25.97
C GLU A 621 31.53 38.76 24.73
N GLY A 622 30.20 38.71 24.58
CA GLY A 622 29.50 39.19 23.38
C GLY A 622 29.49 38.22 22.18
N GLY A 623 29.89 36.96 22.30
CA GLY A 623 29.93 36.00 21.20
C GLY A 623 28.55 35.51 20.74
N VAL A 624 28.24 35.65 19.46
CA VAL A 624 27.08 35.07 18.76
C VAL A 624 27.47 33.67 18.26
N LEU A 625 26.72 32.65 18.66
CA LEU A 625 27.00 31.24 18.37
C LEU A 625 26.01 30.66 17.34
N ALA A 626 26.42 29.63 16.61
CA ALA A 626 25.57 28.94 15.64
C ALA A 626 24.44 28.16 16.33
N PRO A 627 23.15 28.47 16.08
CA PRO A 627 22.03 27.76 16.71
C PRO A 627 21.78 26.38 16.08
N LEU A 628 22.29 26.15 14.87
CA LEU A 628 22.10 24.94 14.07
C LEU A 628 23.33 24.69 13.19
N ALA A 629 23.60 23.43 12.85
CA ALA A 629 24.70 23.07 11.96
C ALA A 629 24.31 23.36 10.50
N GLY A 630 25.18 24.04 9.76
CA GLY A 630 24.88 24.49 8.41
C GLY A 630 26.08 25.13 7.71
N ASN A 631 25.88 25.62 6.49
CA ASN A 631 26.89 26.38 5.76
C ASN A 631 26.61 27.88 5.88
N VAL A 632 27.63 28.69 6.09
CA VAL A 632 27.51 30.15 6.08
C VAL A 632 27.21 30.59 4.65
N TRP A 633 25.98 31.00 4.38
CA TRP A 633 25.56 31.42 3.05
C TRP A 633 26.04 32.83 2.75
N LYS A 634 25.84 33.76 3.69
CA LYS A 634 26.18 35.17 3.51
C LYS A 634 26.37 35.88 4.85
N ILE A 635 27.33 36.80 4.93
CA ILE A 635 27.56 37.64 6.11
C ILE A 635 27.17 39.08 5.76
N GLU A 636 26.22 39.67 6.51
CA GLU A 636 25.60 40.97 6.18
C GLU A 636 26.21 42.15 6.96
N VAL A 637 27.18 41.88 7.84
CA VAL A 637 27.83 42.88 8.69
C VAL A 637 29.35 42.88 8.54
N ASN A 638 29.96 44.03 8.80
CA ASN A 638 31.42 44.20 8.81
C ASN A 638 31.95 44.43 10.23
N GLU A 639 33.19 44.04 10.49
CA GLU A 639 33.89 44.39 11.75
C GLU A 639 33.91 45.92 11.94
N GLY A 640 33.51 46.38 13.13
CA GLY A 640 33.37 47.80 13.48
C GLY A 640 32.02 48.44 13.14
N GLN A 641 31.07 47.70 12.57
CA GLN A 641 29.72 48.18 12.27
C GLN A 641 28.86 48.24 13.54
N ALA A 642 28.14 49.35 13.75
CA ALA A 642 27.13 49.45 14.81
C ALA A 642 25.84 48.73 14.36
N VAL A 643 25.29 47.89 15.23
CA VAL A 643 24.05 47.13 15.01
C VAL A 643 23.08 47.36 16.18
N GLN A 644 21.79 47.33 15.88
CA GLN A 644 20.71 47.37 16.86
C GLN A 644 20.16 45.96 17.12
N GLU A 645 19.54 45.74 18.27
CA GLU A 645 18.81 44.51 18.57
C GLU A 645 17.79 44.21 17.44
N GLY A 646 17.87 43.01 16.88
CA GLY A 646 17.05 42.56 15.76
C GLY A 646 17.65 42.80 14.36
N ASP A 647 18.81 43.43 14.24
CA ASP A 647 19.49 43.57 12.94
C ASP A 647 20.03 42.23 12.44
N LEU A 648 19.90 41.98 11.13
CA LEU A 648 20.40 40.77 10.47
C LEU A 648 21.94 40.78 10.45
N LEU A 649 22.54 39.73 10.97
CA LEU A 649 24.00 39.56 11.05
C LEU A 649 24.53 38.70 9.90
N LEU A 650 23.95 37.52 9.69
CA LEU A 650 24.36 36.56 8.66
C LEU A 650 23.26 35.52 8.40
N ILE A 651 23.41 34.76 7.32
CA ILE A 651 22.49 33.72 6.88
C ILE A 651 23.22 32.38 6.86
N LEU A 652 22.62 31.35 7.46
CA LEU A 652 23.06 29.96 7.41
C LEU A 652 22.15 29.14 6.50
N GLU A 653 22.72 28.39 5.56
CA GLU A 653 22.00 27.38 4.79
C GLU A 653 22.07 26.04 5.54
N ALA A 654 20.92 25.55 5.98
CA ALA A 654 20.78 24.25 6.62
C ALA A 654 19.45 23.62 6.22
N MET A 655 19.44 22.29 5.99
CA MET A 655 18.24 21.55 5.60
C MET A 655 17.51 22.13 4.37
N LYS A 656 18.26 22.70 3.41
CA LYS A 656 17.75 23.38 2.19
C LYS A 656 16.92 24.64 2.46
N MET A 657 17.07 25.25 3.64
CA MET A 657 16.45 26.51 4.01
C MET A 657 17.51 27.52 4.47
N GLU A 658 17.26 28.81 4.20
CA GLU A 658 18.07 29.93 4.67
C GLU A 658 17.59 30.34 6.08
N ASN A 659 18.50 30.30 7.05
CA ASN A 659 18.25 30.64 8.45
C ASN A 659 18.97 31.94 8.79
N GLU A 660 18.21 32.98 9.06
CA GLU A 660 18.69 34.32 9.39
C GLU A 660 19.10 34.41 10.87
N ILE A 661 20.30 34.91 11.14
CA ILE A 661 20.84 35.12 12.49
C ILE A 661 20.82 36.61 12.80
N PHE A 662 20.15 37.00 13.88
CA PHE A 662 19.94 38.41 14.27
C PHE A 662 20.77 38.81 15.50
N ALA A 663 21.00 40.11 15.66
CA ALA A 663 21.66 40.67 16.84
C ALA A 663 20.74 40.61 18.08
N GLU A 664 21.24 40.03 19.18
CA GLU A 664 20.48 39.92 20.44
C GLU A 664 20.54 41.18 21.32
N LYS A 665 21.41 42.15 20.98
CA LYS A 665 21.57 43.42 21.70
C LYS A 665 22.15 44.49 20.78
N ASP A 666 21.92 45.75 21.14
CA ASP A 666 22.65 46.89 20.58
C ASP A 666 24.15 46.75 20.88
N GLY A 667 25.00 47.03 19.89
CA GLY A 667 26.44 47.00 20.07
C GLY A 667 27.23 47.24 18.79
N VAL A 668 28.54 47.04 18.87
CA VAL A 668 29.43 47.13 17.70
C VAL A 668 29.96 45.74 17.37
N ILE A 669 29.89 45.34 16.09
CA ILE A 669 30.47 44.08 15.64
C ILE A 669 31.98 44.11 15.90
N GLY A 670 32.44 43.21 16.77
CA GLY A 670 33.85 43.01 17.06
C GLY A 670 34.49 42.16 15.97
N ARG A 671 34.83 40.92 16.31
CA ARG A 671 35.51 39.98 15.41
C ARG A 671 34.52 39.05 14.73
N ILE A 672 34.64 38.87 13.41
CA ILE A 672 33.93 37.82 12.66
C ILE A 672 34.83 36.59 12.58
N ALA A 673 34.39 35.45 13.11
CA ALA A 673 35.18 34.24 13.30
C ALA A 673 35.04 33.20 12.16
N ILE A 674 34.20 33.50 11.16
CA ILE A 674 33.83 32.61 10.05
C ILE A 674 33.94 33.34 8.69
N GLN A 675 33.92 32.60 7.59
CA GLN A 675 33.83 33.13 6.23
C GLN A 675 32.63 32.52 5.49
N GLU A 676 32.13 33.23 4.48
CA GLU A 676 31.10 32.70 3.58
C GLU A 676 31.57 31.38 2.93
N GLY A 677 30.70 30.38 2.90
CA GLY A 677 30.96 29.03 2.44
C GLY A 677 31.54 28.07 3.50
N ASN A 678 31.86 28.53 4.72
CA ASN A 678 32.28 27.62 5.79
C ASN A 678 31.11 26.80 6.34
N ALA A 679 31.35 25.51 6.61
CA ALA A 679 30.47 24.71 7.46
C ALA A 679 30.70 25.09 8.93
N VAL A 680 29.60 25.22 9.69
CA VAL A 680 29.60 25.50 11.12
C VAL A 680 28.81 24.45 11.88
N ASP A 681 29.33 24.04 13.05
CA ASP A 681 28.67 23.13 13.98
C ASP A 681 27.84 23.89 15.02
N ILE A 682 26.85 23.23 15.64
CA ILE A 682 26.03 23.81 16.71
C ILE A 682 26.92 24.32 17.85
N GLY A 683 26.74 25.58 18.25
CA GLY A 683 27.49 26.23 19.31
C GLY A 683 28.85 26.81 18.87
N GLN A 684 29.21 26.75 17.59
CA GLN A 684 30.42 27.39 17.07
C GLN A 684 30.30 28.92 17.07
N LEU A 685 31.36 29.63 17.48
CA LEU A 685 31.41 31.09 17.44
C LEU A 685 31.37 31.62 16.01
N LEU A 686 30.37 32.46 15.73
CA LEU A 686 30.17 33.11 14.44
C LEU A 686 30.83 34.49 14.43
N LEU A 687 30.47 35.37 15.35
CA LEU A 687 31.05 36.71 15.51
C LEU A 687 30.88 37.22 16.94
N THR A 688 31.47 38.37 17.27
CA THR A 688 31.24 39.04 18.58
C THR A 688 30.54 40.38 18.40
N VAL A 689 29.72 40.75 19.38
CA VAL A 689 29.02 42.04 19.50
C VAL A 689 29.42 42.65 20.85
N GLU A 690 30.20 43.72 20.81
CA GLU A 690 30.69 44.44 22.00
C GLU A 690 29.69 45.50 22.45
#